data_AF-A0A1G5G3B1-F1
#
_entry.id   AF-A0A1G5G3B1-F1
#
_cell.length_a   1.000
_cell.length_b   1.000
_cell.length_c   1.000
_cell.angle_alpha   90.00
_cell.angle_beta   90.00
_cell.angle_gamma   90.00
#
_symmetry.space_group_name_H-M   'P 1'
#
loop_
_entity.id
_entity.type
_entity.pdbx_description
1 polymer ?
#
loop_
_entity_poly.entity_id
_entity_poly.type
_entity_poly.pdbx_seq_one_letter_code
_entity_poly.pdbx_strand_id
1 'polypeptide(L)'
;MKKIKCVAIGNYEVLKSKFDGTDSIIKMVINEEFRDALIKLDHFSHCLIFTKCEEGIICYGAVLKEINEKSGEMVVEGRALEGELVDIKPYFPCEERVHDSTEENIFDMIPFKGEHIGEYLFVNHRGLIQFYENEKLSGNKIKGTLEKIKTGDYIRVLWWFHRFDDKKYRSCCMCNPPYENSPKSGIFATRSPVRPNPLASTVVKVLHVDPHNHNIVVSGFDGFEHSIVLQIMPYSEVEVFDDAKVPLWLEHWTRFKVFQETMENSMPIDITTKEATNEEVIYLKELEGDDCFELNINQNEIIVENASINNLKDISVRIPKEKITVITGVSGSGKSSLAFDTIYHESQKQFIDLVASNPPIVNDSKDTKVGKITGLQPSIAIEQTQLGLNPRSTVGSVTRTSDFLRLLFATIGEGICPHCNIPVPENNVCSSCGTIFFESTPALFNYNHTEYMCPVCKGLGEEMQVDLDLIVNNPDISILDGASVWWGNLRKHREKPNANWMRGEILALAEDMKENLEVPFKDLSDEFKRQLFYGSAGREVSLSYENTNGRKGTITRPVEGVINTLNRLVRENNADKSMTHFERFIVKKKCSRCQGERLMDEGRLVRIGFTRYPEATKMNITRLKYWCHTTYDKLSITEKEKTKGIFIKLLTRLKRLEQVGLSYLCLDRSIPSLSGGEAQRLKIASQFGSGLTNILYVMDEPSKGLHPKDFQFLMGIIKDLKKLNNTVVMVEHKKEFIDMADFIVEIGPGAGQYGGELLRAEEVEGQIKDYIDDFPYQVQDKVIKGESKLSIKGARTNNLKNIDITIPLSKLICVIGVSGSGKSSLISKTLYPAVLKELGKSFDTPEDYDSIIGTKNISNIYYVGQKAIGRTPRSNPGTYTGVFDLIRDFYGNLEEAKKKKLTKECFSFNSTKGQCEECKGAGQIAVPMYFMSDIYTICSRCNGKRYKEKVLGVKYKGYSISDLLELEIREVKELFKEEDKIFKILDMLDKVGLPYIKLGQSATTLSGGEAQRIKLAKGLCDEKTQDAIYILDEPTTGLHDEDIKKLVYILKELTNNGATVIVIEHNPLLIQQGDWIIEMGPQGGDLGGYVVREGWLQ
;
A
#
# COMPACT_ATOMS: atom_id res chain seq x y z
N MET A 1 39.68 33.95 -11.01
CA MET A 1 38.62 34.09 -12.04
C MET A 1 39.22 34.70 -13.31
N LYS A 2 38.93 34.17 -14.50
CA LYS A 2 39.45 34.71 -15.77
C LYS A 2 38.84 36.10 -16.00
N LYS A 3 39.66 37.11 -16.35
CA LYS A 3 39.14 38.41 -16.81
C LYS A 3 38.33 38.19 -18.10
N ILE A 4 37.04 38.53 -18.08
CA ILE A 4 36.16 38.43 -19.24
C ILE A 4 36.53 39.57 -20.20
N LYS A 5 36.91 39.23 -21.44
CA LYS A 5 37.25 40.20 -22.49
C LYS A 5 36.25 40.06 -23.65
N CYS A 6 35.44 41.10 -23.89
CA CYS A 6 34.59 41.17 -25.06
C CYS A 6 35.42 41.49 -26.31
N VAL A 7 35.15 40.80 -27.41
CA VAL A 7 35.77 41.00 -28.74
C VAL A 7 34.86 41.90 -29.58
N ALA A 8 35.41 42.90 -30.26
CA ALA A 8 34.65 43.74 -31.19
C ALA A 8 34.29 42.94 -32.45
N ILE A 9 33.03 42.99 -32.88
CA ILE A 9 32.50 42.18 -34.00
C ILE A 9 32.43 42.93 -35.33
N GLY A 10 32.58 44.26 -35.31
CA GLY A 10 32.50 45.08 -36.51
C GLY A 10 32.56 46.58 -36.21
N ASN A 11 32.37 47.38 -37.25
CA ASN A 11 32.32 48.85 -37.18
C ASN A 11 30.96 49.36 -37.68
N TYR A 12 30.62 50.61 -37.35
CA TYR A 12 29.40 51.26 -37.83
C TYR A 12 29.66 52.72 -38.23
N GLU A 13 28.81 53.24 -39.12
CA GLU A 13 28.81 54.60 -39.62
C GLU A 13 27.37 55.15 -39.63
N VAL A 14 27.18 56.39 -39.16
CA VAL A 14 25.87 57.05 -39.17
C VAL A 14 25.67 57.73 -40.53
N LEU A 15 24.74 57.22 -41.34
CA LEU A 15 24.51 57.68 -42.72
C LEU A 15 23.61 58.93 -42.81
N LYS A 16 22.64 59.07 -41.91
CA LYS A 16 21.68 60.18 -41.92
C LYS A 16 21.07 60.37 -40.53
N SER A 17 21.19 61.58 -39.98
CA SER A 17 20.53 61.99 -38.73
C SER A 17 19.22 62.74 -39.08
N LYS A 18 18.08 62.34 -38.51
CA LYS A 18 16.84 63.12 -38.61
C LYS A 18 16.96 64.40 -37.76
N PHE A 19 16.37 65.51 -38.22
CA PHE A 19 16.52 66.87 -37.66
C PHE A 19 16.05 67.04 -36.20
N ASP A 20 15.37 66.02 -35.68
CA ASP A 20 14.74 65.89 -34.37
C ASP A 20 15.62 65.13 -33.36
N GLY A 21 16.76 64.57 -33.78
CA GLY A 21 17.76 63.97 -32.88
C GLY A 21 17.40 62.62 -32.26
N THR A 22 16.21 62.07 -32.52
CA THR A 22 15.73 60.83 -31.89
C THR A 22 16.10 59.55 -32.64
N ASP A 23 16.12 59.56 -33.99
CA ASP A 23 16.44 58.38 -34.81
C ASP A 23 17.45 58.69 -35.92
N SER A 24 18.45 57.81 -36.07
CA SER A 24 19.50 57.86 -37.08
C SER A 24 19.51 56.58 -37.91
N ILE A 25 19.85 56.70 -39.20
CA ILE A 25 20.11 55.53 -40.06
C ILE A 25 21.58 55.15 -39.91
N ILE A 26 21.84 53.93 -39.47
CA ILE A 26 23.17 53.44 -39.11
C ILE A 26 23.52 52.25 -40.00
N LYS A 27 24.66 52.34 -40.69
CA LYS A 27 25.23 51.23 -41.46
C LYS A 27 26.28 50.53 -40.62
N MET A 28 26.17 49.23 -40.47
CA MET A 28 27.10 48.36 -39.77
C MET A 28 27.81 47.44 -40.76
N VAL A 29 29.09 47.18 -40.50
CA VAL A 29 29.92 46.23 -41.25
C VAL A 29 30.53 45.25 -40.26
N ILE A 30 30.07 44.00 -40.31
CA ILE A 30 30.54 42.89 -39.48
C ILE A 30 31.78 42.26 -40.10
N ASN A 31 32.78 41.97 -39.27
CA ASN A 31 34.02 41.35 -39.70
C ASN A 31 33.76 39.98 -40.34
N GLU A 32 34.61 39.59 -41.29
CA GLU A 32 34.42 38.38 -42.11
C GLU A 32 34.22 37.10 -41.28
N GLU A 33 34.93 36.98 -40.16
CA GLU A 33 34.87 35.83 -39.24
C GLU A 33 33.57 35.73 -38.43
N PHE A 34 32.74 36.78 -38.39
CA PHE A 34 31.48 36.83 -37.63
C PHE A 34 30.24 37.06 -38.50
N ARG A 35 30.38 37.04 -39.85
CA ARG A 35 29.25 37.28 -40.78
C ARG A 35 28.09 36.31 -40.58
N ASP A 36 28.39 35.08 -40.19
CA ASP A 36 27.39 34.05 -39.92
C ASP A 36 26.42 34.44 -38.79
N ALA A 37 26.77 35.40 -37.94
CA ALA A 37 25.89 35.92 -36.90
C ALA A 37 24.69 36.73 -37.45
N LEU A 38 24.75 37.16 -38.72
CA LEU A 38 23.67 37.87 -39.41
C LEU A 38 22.67 36.94 -40.09
N ILE A 39 23.01 35.66 -40.25
CA ILE A 39 22.19 34.71 -40.98
C ILE A 39 20.80 34.61 -40.34
N LYS A 40 19.75 34.76 -41.15
CA LYS A 40 18.33 34.68 -40.76
C LYS A 40 17.83 35.81 -39.84
N LEU A 41 18.66 36.81 -39.52
CA LEU A 41 18.25 37.99 -38.76
C LEU A 41 17.21 38.83 -39.53
N ASP A 42 17.22 38.73 -40.86
CA ASP A 42 16.24 39.32 -41.79
C ASP A 42 14.80 38.83 -41.59
N HIS A 43 14.60 37.70 -40.91
CA HIS A 43 13.27 37.23 -40.53
C HIS A 43 12.64 38.07 -39.40
N PHE A 44 13.41 38.92 -38.73
CA PHE A 44 12.94 39.81 -37.67
C PHE A 44 12.84 41.25 -38.18
N SER A 45 11.87 41.99 -37.64
CA SER A 45 11.73 43.42 -37.94
C SER A 45 12.62 44.32 -37.09
N HIS A 46 13.05 43.83 -35.92
CA HIS A 46 13.80 44.59 -34.92
C HIS A 46 14.95 43.75 -34.36
N CYS A 47 15.99 44.42 -33.89
CA CYS A 47 17.15 43.81 -33.26
C CYS A 47 17.60 44.59 -32.01
N LEU A 48 18.37 43.92 -31.17
CA LEU A 48 19.13 44.51 -30.08
C LEU A 48 20.60 44.60 -30.46
N ILE A 49 21.19 45.76 -30.27
CA ILE A 49 22.60 46.04 -30.54
C ILE A 49 23.30 46.28 -29.21
N PHE A 50 24.44 45.62 -29.01
CA PHE A 50 25.25 45.77 -27.82
C PHE A 50 26.56 46.44 -28.18
N THR A 51 26.85 47.58 -27.54
CA THR A 51 28.14 48.25 -27.65
C THR A 51 28.83 48.32 -26.31
N LYS A 52 30.15 48.45 -26.32
CA LYS A 52 30.97 48.56 -25.12
C LYS A 52 31.62 49.95 -25.05
N CYS A 53 31.35 50.64 -23.95
CA CYS A 53 31.89 51.96 -23.61
C CYS A 53 32.68 51.91 -22.29
N GLU A 54 33.30 53.02 -21.89
CA GLU A 54 33.93 53.13 -20.56
C GLU A 54 32.92 52.96 -19.41
N GLU A 55 31.66 53.27 -19.67
CA GLU A 55 30.55 53.18 -18.73
C GLU A 55 29.91 51.79 -18.65
N GLY A 56 30.33 50.81 -19.45
CA GLY A 56 29.78 49.44 -19.41
C GLY A 56 29.35 48.95 -20.80
N ILE A 57 28.40 48.00 -20.83
CA ILE A 57 27.80 47.53 -22.09
C ILE A 57 26.44 48.19 -22.25
N ILE A 58 26.23 48.92 -23.34
CA ILE A 58 24.96 49.60 -23.64
C ILE A 58 24.14 48.73 -24.60
N CYS A 59 22.83 48.63 -24.37
CA CYS A 59 21.90 47.87 -25.19
C CYS A 59 20.95 48.84 -25.91
N TYR A 60 20.94 48.79 -27.24
CA TYR A 60 20.10 49.63 -28.09
C TYR A 60 19.08 48.77 -28.82
N GLY A 61 17.81 49.19 -28.81
CA GLY A 61 16.81 48.69 -29.73
C GLY A 61 16.93 49.39 -31.09
N ALA A 62 16.78 48.66 -32.20
CA ALA A 62 16.75 49.27 -33.53
C ALA A 62 15.86 48.49 -34.51
N VAL A 63 15.28 49.22 -35.46
CA VAL A 63 14.49 48.69 -36.57
C VAL A 63 15.42 48.22 -37.67
N LEU A 64 15.29 46.97 -38.11
CA LEU A 64 16.07 46.40 -39.21
C LEU A 64 15.53 46.91 -40.55
N LYS A 65 16.38 47.49 -41.41
CA LYS A 65 16.00 47.98 -42.74
C LYS A 65 16.52 47.09 -43.87
N GLU A 66 17.80 46.73 -43.81
CA GLU A 66 18.45 45.93 -44.85
C GLU A 66 19.57 45.09 -44.23
N ILE A 67 19.71 43.84 -44.66
CA ILE A 67 20.79 42.94 -44.26
C ILE A 67 21.36 42.26 -45.51
N ASN A 68 22.67 42.30 -45.66
CA ASN A 68 23.41 41.55 -46.67
C ASN A 68 24.37 40.57 -45.99
N GLU A 69 23.89 39.33 -45.82
CA GLU A 69 24.63 38.24 -45.17
C GLU A 69 25.98 37.94 -45.84
N LYS A 70 26.09 38.15 -47.16
CA LYS A 70 27.31 37.85 -47.93
C LYS A 70 28.41 38.89 -47.73
N SER A 71 28.06 40.18 -47.71
CA SER A 71 29.03 41.26 -47.48
C SER A 71 29.27 41.53 -45.99
N GLY A 72 28.38 41.07 -45.10
CA GLY A 72 28.41 41.38 -43.68
C GLY A 72 27.88 42.77 -43.36
N GLU A 73 27.17 43.41 -44.30
CA GLU A 73 26.62 44.75 -44.13
C GLU A 73 25.17 44.70 -43.65
N MET A 74 24.80 45.61 -42.73
CA MET A 74 23.42 45.76 -42.24
C MET A 74 23.10 47.24 -42.04
N VAL A 75 21.86 47.64 -42.34
CA VAL A 75 21.35 48.99 -42.12
C VAL A 75 20.20 48.93 -41.13
N VAL A 76 20.29 49.75 -40.08
CA VAL A 76 19.27 49.86 -39.02
C VAL A 76 18.84 51.30 -38.83
N GLU A 77 17.64 51.50 -38.29
CA GLU A 77 17.13 52.80 -37.84
C GLU A 77 16.92 52.75 -36.32
N GLY A 78 17.52 53.69 -35.59
CA GLY A 78 17.39 53.81 -34.14
C GLY A 78 18.32 54.88 -33.57
N ARG A 79 18.51 54.91 -32.25
CA ARG A 79 19.40 55.88 -31.58
C ARG A 79 20.85 55.78 -32.07
N ALA A 80 21.55 56.91 -32.05
CA ALA A 80 22.98 56.95 -32.35
C ALA A 80 23.76 56.06 -31.36
N LEU A 81 24.61 55.19 -31.91
CA LEU A 81 25.42 54.25 -31.14
C LEU A 81 26.72 54.90 -30.68
N GLU A 82 27.17 54.52 -29.49
CA GLU A 82 28.47 54.92 -28.94
C GLU A 82 29.28 53.68 -28.54
N GLY A 83 30.61 53.74 -28.66
CA GLY A 83 31.52 52.66 -28.27
C GLY A 83 31.73 51.55 -29.31
N GLU A 84 32.39 50.46 -28.88
CA GLU A 84 32.75 49.33 -29.74
C GLU A 84 31.58 48.36 -29.90
N LEU A 85 31.24 47.96 -31.13
CA LEU A 85 30.17 46.98 -31.40
C LEU A 85 30.61 45.58 -30.95
N VAL A 86 29.87 44.96 -30.01
CA VAL A 86 30.25 43.67 -29.39
C VAL A 86 29.25 42.53 -29.58
N ASP A 87 27.96 42.78 -29.77
CA ASP A 87 26.98 41.73 -30.13
C ASP A 87 25.73 42.32 -30.81
N ILE A 88 25.01 41.51 -31.57
CA ILE A 88 23.72 41.89 -32.20
C ILE A 88 22.74 40.72 -32.06
N LYS A 89 21.54 40.92 -31.52
CA LYS A 89 20.54 39.86 -31.29
C LYS A 89 19.20 40.19 -31.96
N PRO A 90 18.41 39.18 -32.37
CA PRO A 90 17.01 39.41 -32.70
C PRO A 90 16.24 39.94 -31.48
N TYR A 91 15.26 40.81 -31.72
CA TYR A 91 14.38 41.32 -30.67
C TYR A 91 13.18 40.38 -30.48
N PHE A 92 12.95 39.91 -29.24
CA PHE A 92 11.84 39.03 -28.89
C PHE A 92 10.86 39.73 -27.93
N PRO A 93 9.63 40.03 -28.34
CA PRO A 93 8.65 40.68 -27.46
C PRO A 93 8.41 39.94 -26.13
N CYS A 94 8.39 38.61 -26.15
CA CYS A 94 8.17 37.79 -24.94
C CYS A 94 9.35 37.78 -23.95
N GLU A 95 10.54 38.24 -24.34
CA GLU A 95 11.71 38.34 -23.46
C GLU A 95 11.91 39.77 -22.96
N GLU A 96 11.31 40.74 -23.65
CA GLU A 96 11.61 42.17 -23.52
C GLU A 96 10.42 43.00 -22.99
N ARG A 97 9.16 42.57 -23.18
CA ARG A 97 7.95 43.31 -22.75
C ARG A 97 7.41 42.82 -21.41
N VAL A 98 6.95 43.70 -20.55
CA VAL A 98 6.28 43.36 -19.27
C VAL A 98 4.87 43.96 -19.21
N HIS A 99 3.94 43.33 -18.47
CA HIS A 99 2.51 43.71 -18.46
C HIS A 99 2.21 45.03 -17.72
N ASP A 100 2.97 45.35 -16.66
CA ASP A 100 2.60 46.38 -15.67
C ASP A 100 3.71 47.41 -15.37
N SER A 101 4.41 47.94 -16.38
CA SER A 101 5.42 49.00 -16.13
C SER A 101 4.73 50.36 -15.93
N THR A 102 4.32 50.66 -14.70
CA THR A 102 3.62 51.92 -14.37
C THR A 102 4.51 52.99 -13.73
N GLU A 103 5.76 52.67 -13.33
CA GLU A 103 6.72 53.63 -12.78
C GLU A 103 8.11 53.49 -13.44
N GLU A 104 8.77 54.62 -13.75
CA GLU A 104 10.16 54.64 -14.20
C GLU A 104 11.07 54.21 -13.04
N ASN A 105 11.72 53.05 -13.17
CA ASN A 105 12.73 52.59 -12.21
C ASN A 105 14.00 53.43 -12.35
N ILE A 106 14.18 54.46 -11.52
CA ILE A 106 15.34 55.35 -11.60
C ILE A 106 16.40 54.89 -10.59
N PHE A 107 17.34 54.05 -11.03
CA PHE A 107 18.56 53.75 -10.28
C PHE A 107 19.80 53.79 -11.18
N ASP A 108 20.97 54.06 -10.59
CA ASP A 108 22.22 54.11 -11.33
C ASP A 108 22.68 52.70 -11.69
N MET A 109 22.91 52.44 -12.98
CA MET A 109 23.45 51.20 -13.52
C MET A 109 24.70 50.74 -12.75
N ILE A 110 24.83 49.43 -12.49
CA ILE A 110 26.07 48.83 -11.99
C ILE A 110 26.85 48.26 -13.18
N PRO A 111 27.87 48.96 -13.69
CA PRO A 111 28.45 48.67 -15.00
C PRO A 111 29.46 47.54 -15.02
N PHE A 112 29.52 46.81 -16.13
CA PHE A 112 30.59 45.86 -16.38
C PHE A 112 31.91 46.57 -16.74
N LYS A 113 32.89 46.59 -15.83
CA LYS A 113 34.23 47.19 -16.06
C LYS A 113 35.36 46.18 -16.22
N GLY A 114 35.07 45.03 -16.84
CA GLY A 114 36.02 43.95 -17.11
C GLY A 114 36.07 42.81 -16.08
N GLU A 115 35.33 42.96 -14.98
CA GLU A 115 35.11 41.94 -13.95
C GLU A 115 33.60 41.81 -13.70
N HIS A 116 33.14 40.61 -13.37
CA HIS A 116 31.73 40.36 -13.10
C HIS A 116 31.32 40.96 -11.75
N ILE A 117 30.05 41.29 -11.61
CA ILE A 117 29.51 41.98 -10.43
C ILE A 117 28.80 41.03 -9.47
N GLY A 118 28.52 39.79 -9.88
CA GLY A 118 27.81 38.82 -9.07
C GLY A 118 27.57 37.49 -9.77
N GLU A 119 26.79 36.62 -9.13
CA GLU A 119 26.28 35.39 -9.71
C GLU A 119 24.80 35.16 -9.36
N TYR A 120 24.14 34.34 -10.18
CA TYR A 120 22.78 33.88 -9.94
C TYR A 120 22.78 32.53 -9.21
N LEU A 121 22.00 32.43 -8.14
CA LEU A 121 21.81 31.25 -7.28
C LEU A 121 20.32 30.91 -7.23
N PHE A 122 19.99 29.63 -7.04
CA PHE A 122 18.59 29.20 -6.90
C PHE A 122 18.40 28.52 -5.53
N VAL A 123 17.96 29.30 -4.54
CA VAL A 123 17.90 28.89 -3.13
C VAL A 123 16.45 28.90 -2.66
N ASN A 124 15.99 27.83 -2.00
CA ASN A 124 14.61 27.71 -1.46
C ASN A 124 13.51 27.99 -2.51
N HIS A 125 13.66 27.46 -3.72
CA HIS A 125 12.74 27.69 -4.85
C HIS A 125 12.63 29.15 -5.31
N ARG A 126 13.62 30.00 -4.97
CA ARG A 126 13.68 31.40 -5.39
C ARG A 126 14.99 31.69 -6.12
N GLY A 127 14.90 32.47 -7.19
CA GLY A 127 16.06 33.01 -7.88
C GLY A 127 16.68 34.14 -7.07
N LEU A 128 17.99 34.09 -6.84
CA LEU A 128 18.73 35.07 -6.06
C LEU A 128 19.93 35.54 -6.89
N ILE A 129 20.10 36.84 -7.07
CA ILE A 129 21.35 37.41 -7.61
C ILE A 129 22.17 37.92 -6.43
N GLN A 130 23.34 37.32 -6.22
CA GLN A 130 24.31 37.71 -5.19
C GLN A 130 25.38 38.59 -5.83
N PHE A 131 25.58 39.80 -5.31
CA PHE A 131 26.62 40.72 -5.75
C PHE A 131 27.91 40.56 -4.94
N TYR A 132 29.04 40.80 -5.59
CA TYR A 132 30.38 40.67 -5.02
C TYR A 132 31.16 41.97 -5.13
N GLU A 133 31.93 42.29 -4.09
CA GLU A 133 32.86 43.42 -4.11
C GLU A 133 34.10 43.08 -4.94
N ASN A 134 34.57 44.06 -5.73
CA ASN A 134 35.81 43.92 -6.50
C ASN A 134 36.56 45.25 -6.56
N GLU A 135 37.76 45.26 -7.14
CA GLU A 135 38.64 46.46 -7.21
C GLU A 135 37.95 47.69 -7.83
N LYS A 136 36.90 47.48 -8.64
CA LYS A 136 36.17 48.53 -9.38
C LYS A 136 34.74 48.77 -8.89
N LEU A 137 34.25 47.97 -7.93
CA LEU A 137 32.90 48.01 -7.39
C LEU A 137 32.94 47.83 -5.87
N SER A 138 32.89 48.94 -5.14
CA SER A 138 32.85 48.98 -3.68
C SER A 138 31.48 48.56 -3.13
N GLY A 139 31.44 47.89 -1.97
CA GLY A 139 30.18 47.52 -1.28
C GLY A 139 29.22 48.68 -1.04
N ASN A 140 29.72 49.88 -0.70
CA ASN A 140 28.89 51.08 -0.54
C ASN A 140 28.12 51.48 -1.81
N LYS A 141 28.72 51.25 -2.99
CA LYS A 141 28.08 51.53 -4.26
C LYS A 141 27.01 50.48 -4.59
N ILE A 142 27.27 49.20 -4.30
CA ILE A 142 26.28 48.12 -4.46
C ILE A 142 25.07 48.42 -3.56
N LYS A 143 25.33 48.64 -2.27
CA LYS A 143 24.29 48.96 -1.29
C LYS A 143 23.47 50.18 -1.69
N GLY A 144 24.12 51.28 -2.08
CA GLY A 144 23.43 52.51 -2.50
C GLY A 144 22.59 52.35 -3.77
N THR A 145 22.97 51.46 -4.70
CA THR A 145 22.13 51.11 -5.86
C THR A 145 20.96 50.21 -5.44
N LEU A 146 21.20 49.19 -4.61
CA LEU A 146 20.14 48.28 -4.14
C LEU A 146 19.07 49.00 -3.32
N GLU A 147 19.43 49.99 -2.50
CA GLU A 147 18.48 50.82 -1.75
C GLU A 147 17.49 51.61 -2.63
N LYS A 148 17.84 51.84 -3.91
CA LYS A 148 16.97 52.51 -4.88
C LYS A 148 16.04 51.55 -5.63
N ILE A 149 16.28 50.25 -5.58
CA ILE A 149 15.46 49.21 -6.23
C ILE A 149 14.36 48.76 -5.25
N LYS A 150 13.11 48.78 -5.70
CA LYS A 150 11.96 48.35 -4.89
C LYS A 150 11.48 46.95 -5.28
N THR A 151 10.79 46.29 -4.35
CA THR A 151 10.01 45.09 -4.67
C THR A 151 8.92 45.42 -5.67
N GLY A 152 8.83 44.64 -6.74
CA GLY A 152 7.92 44.85 -7.87
C GLY A 152 8.61 45.41 -9.11
N ASP A 153 9.79 46.01 -8.96
CA ASP A 153 10.54 46.64 -10.04
C ASP A 153 10.97 45.63 -11.11
N TYR A 154 10.93 46.06 -12.37
CA TYR A 154 11.59 45.35 -13.47
C TYR A 154 12.98 45.91 -13.69
N ILE A 155 13.98 45.03 -13.73
CA ILE A 155 15.36 45.39 -14.03
C ILE A 155 15.89 44.50 -15.15
N ARG A 156 16.84 45.03 -15.93
CA ARG A 156 17.55 44.25 -16.94
C ARG A 156 18.87 43.78 -16.38
N VAL A 157 19.12 42.49 -16.54
CA VAL A 157 20.34 41.83 -16.10
C VAL A 157 21.10 41.33 -17.32
N LEU A 158 22.32 41.82 -17.46
CA LEU A 158 23.27 41.34 -18.44
C LEU A 158 24.16 40.29 -17.78
N TRP A 159 24.24 39.10 -18.37
CA TRP A 159 24.93 37.96 -17.79
C TRP A 159 25.74 37.18 -18.82
N TRP A 160 26.79 36.51 -18.35
CA TRP A 160 27.70 35.73 -19.17
C TRP A 160 27.35 34.25 -19.12
N PHE A 161 27.14 33.66 -20.28
CA PHE A 161 26.84 32.24 -20.39
C PHE A 161 28.13 31.40 -20.29
N HIS A 162 28.68 31.29 -19.08
CA HIS A 162 29.96 30.64 -18.78
C HIS A 162 30.03 29.16 -19.20
N ARG A 163 28.90 28.44 -19.25
CA ARG A 163 28.88 27.04 -19.72
C ARG A 163 29.32 26.89 -21.19
N PHE A 164 29.28 27.96 -22.00
CA PHE A 164 29.75 27.95 -23.41
C PHE A 164 31.26 28.18 -23.55
N ASP A 165 31.96 28.53 -22.48
CA ASP A 165 33.43 28.51 -22.49
C ASP A 165 33.97 27.08 -22.66
N ASP A 166 33.16 26.06 -22.33
CA ASP A 166 33.41 24.66 -22.63
C ASP A 166 32.92 24.30 -24.05
N LYS A 167 33.85 23.78 -24.86
CA LYS A 167 33.64 23.38 -26.27
C LYS A 167 32.48 22.39 -26.45
N LYS A 168 32.15 21.59 -25.43
CA LYS A 168 31.02 20.64 -25.47
C LYS A 168 29.67 21.34 -25.66
N TYR A 169 29.51 22.55 -25.13
CA TYR A 169 28.25 23.28 -25.21
C TYR A 169 28.17 24.17 -26.46
N ARG A 170 29.31 24.55 -27.05
CA ARG A 170 29.39 25.32 -28.32
C ARG A 170 28.80 24.62 -29.54
N SER A 171 28.78 23.28 -29.59
CA SER A 171 28.25 22.53 -30.74
C SER A 171 26.73 22.35 -30.75
N CYS A 172 26.02 22.93 -29.77
CA CYS A 172 24.58 22.77 -29.63
C CYS A 172 23.83 23.81 -30.50
N CYS A 173 23.48 23.42 -31.73
CA CYS A 173 22.62 24.23 -32.62
C CYS A 173 21.11 24.06 -32.31
N MET A 174 20.75 23.47 -31.16
CA MET A 174 19.37 23.21 -30.78
C MET A 174 18.93 24.18 -29.68
N CYS A 175 17.86 24.91 -29.94
CA CYS A 175 17.20 25.73 -28.94
C CYS A 175 16.24 24.85 -28.12
N ASN A 176 16.21 25.02 -26.79
CA ASN A 176 15.17 24.43 -25.94
C ASN A 176 13.82 25.12 -26.22
N PRO A 177 12.67 24.53 -25.86
CA PRO A 177 11.37 25.21 -25.95
C PRO A 177 11.43 26.57 -25.23
N PRO A 178 10.87 27.64 -25.81
CA PRO A 178 9.74 27.62 -26.74
C PRO A 178 10.12 27.76 -28.24
N TYR A 179 11.39 27.53 -28.58
CA TYR A 179 11.98 27.66 -29.92
C TYR A 179 11.81 26.40 -30.81
N GLU A 180 10.87 25.51 -30.50
CA GLU A 180 10.71 24.18 -31.14
C GLU A 180 10.49 24.25 -32.66
N ASN A 181 9.89 25.33 -33.15
CA ASN A 181 9.63 25.58 -34.57
C ASN A 181 10.75 26.39 -35.27
N SER A 182 11.87 26.65 -34.58
CA SER A 182 12.97 27.46 -35.12
C SER A 182 13.76 26.73 -36.22
N PRO A 183 14.27 27.44 -37.23
CA PRO A 183 15.24 26.88 -38.18
C PRO A 183 16.43 26.28 -37.42
N LYS A 184 16.93 25.11 -37.86
CA LYS A 184 18.11 24.43 -37.28
C LYS A 184 19.44 25.14 -37.60
N SER A 185 19.44 26.45 -37.45
CA SER A 185 20.60 27.33 -37.51
C SER A 185 20.68 27.95 -36.12
N GLY A 186 21.59 27.47 -35.26
CA GLY A 186 21.77 27.94 -33.87
C GLY A 186 22.24 29.39 -33.74
N ILE A 187 21.81 30.27 -34.64
CA ILE A 187 22.29 31.63 -34.92
C ILE A 187 21.50 32.66 -34.12
N PHE A 188 20.26 32.33 -33.75
CA PHE A 188 19.37 33.17 -32.95
C PHE A 188 19.59 33.08 -31.44
N ALA A 189 20.25 32.02 -30.98
CA ALA A 189 20.56 31.86 -29.59
C ALA A 189 21.86 32.60 -29.25
N THR A 190 21.93 33.18 -28.05
CA THR A 190 23.18 33.60 -27.38
C THR A 190 24.26 32.49 -27.33
N ARG A 191 23.84 31.27 -27.67
CA ARG A 191 24.55 29.99 -27.71
C ARG A 191 25.24 29.70 -29.05
N SER A 192 25.21 30.63 -30.00
CA SER A 192 25.77 30.38 -31.34
C SER A 192 27.30 30.23 -31.31
N PRO A 193 27.89 29.18 -31.94
CA PRO A 193 29.34 29.03 -32.03
C PRO A 193 30.03 30.13 -32.84
N VAL A 194 29.29 30.87 -33.68
CA VAL A 194 29.81 31.96 -34.53
C VAL A 194 29.82 33.33 -33.82
N ARG A 195 29.32 33.41 -32.58
CA ARG A 195 29.35 34.63 -31.78
C ARG A 195 30.55 34.59 -30.82
N PRO A 196 31.47 35.57 -30.87
CA PRO A 196 32.67 35.54 -30.04
C PRO A 196 32.39 35.87 -28.57
N ASN A 197 31.25 36.49 -28.27
CA ASN A 197 30.84 36.91 -26.93
C ASN A 197 29.52 36.18 -26.53
N PRO A 198 29.52 35.23 -25.58
CA PRO A 198 28.31 34.59 -25.04
C PRO A 198 27.54 35.49 -24.07
N LEU A 199 27.23 36.71 -24.52
CA LEU A 199 26.55 37.75 -23.75
C LEU A 199 25.03 37.54 -23.80
N ALA A 200 24.36 37.39 -22.65
CA ALA A 200 22.91 37.27 -22.57
C ALA A 200 22.31 38.47 -21.84
N SER A 201 21.10 38.86 -22.22
CA SER A 201 20.31 39.92 -21.60
C SER A 201 18.96 39.34 -21.22
N THR A 202 18.48 39.65 -20.02
CA THR A 202 17.23 39.14 -19.47
C THR A 202 16.57 40.21 -18.63
N VAL A 203 15.27 40.43 -18.83
CA VAL A 203 14.43 41.23 -17.93
C VAL A 203 13.95 40.36 -16.77
N VAL A 204 14.10 40.82 -15.53
CA VAL A 204 13.63 40.12 -14.33
C VAL A 204 12.70 41.00 -13.50
N LYS A 205 11.79 40.37 -12.74
CA LYS A 205 10.97 41.03 -11.73
C LYS A 205 11.64 40.88 -10.36
N VAL A 206 11.84 41.99 -9.66
CA VAL A 206 12.42 42.01 -8.31
C VAL A 206 11.34 41.63 -7.30
N LEU A 207 11.55 40.54 -6.57
CA LEU A 207 10.63 40.07 -5.53
C LEU A 207 11.02 40.62 -4.15
N HIS A 208 12.33 40.70 -3.87
CA HIS A 208 12.84 41.20 -2.60
C HIS A 208 14.26 41.73 -2.79
N VAL A 209 14.62 42.77 -2.05
CA VAL A 209 15.95 43.39 -2.08
C VAL A 209 16.55 43.35 -0.68
N ASP A 210 17.78 42.86 -0.57
CA ASP A 210 18.56 42.90 0.68
C ASP A 210 19.86 43.69 0.44
N PRO A 211 19.85 45.00 0.72
CA PRO A 211 21.03 45.85 0.56
C PRO A 211 22.15 45.53 1.55
N HIS A 212 21.85 44.86 2.68
CA HIS A 212 22.85 44.53 3.70
C HIS A 212 23.67 43.31 3.32
N ASN A 213 23.04 42.31 2.71
CA ASN A 213 23.70 41.09 2.22
C ASN A 213 24.07 41.17 0.73
N HIS A 214 23.93 42.35 0.11
CA HIS A 214 24.24 42.59 -1.29
C HIS A 214 23.56 41.59 -2.24
N ASN A 215 22.27 41.33 -2.06
CA ASN A 215 21.54 40.41 -2.93
C ASN A 215 20.11 40.86 -3.24
N ILE A 216 19.58 40.33 -4.34
CA ILE A 216 18.20 40.54 -4.77
C ILE A 216 17.55 39.20 -5.14
N VAL A 217 16.34 38.99 -4.66
CA VAL A 217 15.50 37.87 -5.05
C VAL A 217 14.72 38.29 -6.29
N VAL A 218 14.81 37.50 -7.35
CA VAL A 218 14.26 37.82 -8.66
C VAL A 218 13.47 36.65 -9.25
N SER A 219 12.47 36.97 -10.08
CA SER A 219 11.73 36.02 -10.92
C SER A 219 11.96 36.31 -12.39
N GLY A 220 11.93 35.27 -13.23
CA GLY A 220 12.10 35.38 -14.68
C GLY A 220 13.54 35.51 -15.17
N PHE A 221 14.53 35.03 -14.40
CA PHE A 221 15.92 34.98 -14.84
C PHE A 221 16.16 33.77 -15.76
N ASP A 222 16.59 33.99 -17.00
CA ASP A 222 16.70 32.94 -18.06
C ASP A 222 18.02 32.14 -18.00
N GLY A 223 18.86 32.40 -17.00
CA GLY A 223 20.14 31.74 -16.80
C GLY A 223 20.09 30.53 -15.87
N PHE A 224 21.21 29.81 -15.81
CA PHE A 224 21.39 28.64 -14.94
C PHE A 224 21.94 29.04 -13.58
N GLU A 225 21.80 28.18 -12.58
CA GLU A 225 22.53 28.32 -11.32
C GLU A 225 24.04 28.50 -11.58
N HIS A 226 24.64 29.44 -10.85
CA HIS A 226 25.99 30.00 -11.02
C HIS A 226 26.22 30.81 -12.30
N SER A 227 25.16 31.30 -12.96
CA SER A 227 25.34 32.23 -14.08
C SER A 227 25.99 33.52 -13.63
N ILE A 228 27.03 33.94 -14.34
CA ILE A 228 27.83 35.10 -14.00
C ILE A 228 27.08 36.36 -14.40
N VAL A 229 26.83 37.27 -13.45
CA VAL A 229 26.16 38.55 -13.70
C VAL A 229 27.21 39.63 -14.00
N LEU A 230 27.07 40.31 -15.13
CA LEU A 230 28.01 41.32 -15.61
C LEU A 230 27.58 42.74 -15.28
N GLN A 231 26.29 43.04 -15.43
CA GLN A 231 25.74 44.38 -15.29
C GLN A 231 24.24 44.31 -14.98
N ILE A 232 23.75 45.26 -14.16
CA ILE A 232 22.32 45.49 -13.96
C ILE A 232 21.99 46.92 -14.35
N MET A 233 20.83 47.12 -15.00
CA MET A 233 20.36 48.43 -15.45
C MET A 233 18.83 48.54 -15.32
N PRO A 234 18.29 49.76 -15.20
CA PRO A 234 16.87 50.02 -15.28
C PRO A 234 16.20 49.42 -16.52
N TYR A 235 14.94 49.00 -16.38
CA TYR A 235 14.16 48.52 -17.52
C TYR A 235 13.94 49.61 -18.59
N SER A 236 13.82 50.88 -18.18
CA SER A 236 13.57 52.03 -19.06
C SER A 236 14.73 52.41 -19.98
N GLU A 237 15.94 51.88 -19.78
CA GLU A 237 17.11 52.21 -20.59
C GLU A 237 17.09 51.60 -22.00
N VAL A 238 16.26 50.57 -22.24
CA VAL A 238 16.17 49.88 -23.53
C VAL A 238 14.82 50.14 -24.16
N GLU A 239 14.81 50.53 -25.44
CA GLU A 239 13.60 50.77 -26.20
C GLU A 239 12.77 49.49 -26.39
N VAL A 240 11.48 49.61 -26.13
CA VAL A 240 10.51 48.53 -26.23
C VAL A 240 9.57 48.83 -27.40
N PHE A 241 9.47 47.90 -28.33
CA PHE A 241 8.68 48.07 -29.55
C PHE A 241 7.35 47.32 -29.47
N ASP A 242 6.24 48.03 -29.67
CA ASP A 242 4.89 47.46 -29.68
C ASP A 242 4.54 46.78 -31.00
N ASP A 243 5.14 47.23 -32.10
CA ASP A 243 4.90 46.80 -33.48
C ASP A 243 5.93 45.79 -34.01
N ALA A 244 6.81 45.29 -33.12
CA ALA A 244 7.81 44.28 -33.48
C ALA A 244 7.16 42.99 -34.01
N LYS A 245 7.39 42.72 -35.30
CA LYS A 245 7.03 41.49 -35.99
C LYS A 245 8.12 40.44 -35.81
N VAL A 246 7.69 39.27 -35.37
CA VAL A 246 8.48 38.04 -35.28
C VAL A 246 8.12 37.08 -36.42
N PRO A 247 8.98 36.12 -36.76
CA PRO A 247 8.67 35.08 -37.74
C PRO A 247 7.40 34.27 -37.40
N LEU A 248 6.68 33.77 -38.41
CA LEU A 248 5.46 32.95 -38.27
C LEU A 248 5.61 31.75 -37.31
N TRP A 249 6.78 31.13 -37.27
CA TRP A 249 7.05 29.99 -36.38
C TRP A 249 7.20 30.38 -34.89
N LEU A 250 7.14 31.67 -34.57
CA LEU A 250 7.07 32.23 -33.23
C LEU A 250 5.71 32.85 -32.90
N GLU A 251 4.69 32.65 -33.73
CA GLU A 251 3.35 33.23 -33.54
C GLU A 251 2.66 32.74 -32.25
N HIS A 252 3.04 31.57 -31.73
CA HIS A 252 2.56 31.03 -30.46
C HIS A 252 3.13 31.72 -29.22
N TRP A 253 4.13 32.59 -29.37
CA TRP A 253 4.74 33.29 -28.25
C TRP A 253 3.86 34.42 -27.74
N THR A 254 3.80 34.56 -26.41
CA THR A 254 3.12 35.68 -25.77
C THR A 254 3.79 37.00 -26.17
N ARG A 255 3.01 38.09 -26.27
CA ARG A 255 3.59 39.41 -26.53
C ARG A 255 4.35 40.00 -25.34
N PHE A 256 4.29 39.35 -24.18
CA PHE A 256 4.84 39.79 -22.92
C PHE A 256 5.59 38.64 -22.24
N LYS A 257 6.58 38.99 -21.42
CA LYS A 257 7.31 38.10 -20.55
C LYS A 257 6.43 37.68 -19.37
N VAL A 258 6.38 36.38 -19.13
CA VAL A 258 5.61 35.78 -18.04
C VAL A 258 6.54 35.55 -16.85
N PHE A 259 6.18 36.12 -15.69
CA PHE A 259 6.91 35.93 -14.44
C PHE A 259 6.13 34.94 -13.56
N GLN A 260 6.79 33.88 -13.11
CA GLN A 260 6.19 32.95 -12.15
C GLN A 260 6.26 33.59 -10.76
N GLU A 261 5.11 33.96 -10.19
CA GLU A 261 5.04 34.42 -8.81
C GLU A 261 4.99 33.20 -7.88
N THR A 262 6.00 33.08 -7.02
CA THR A 262 5.99 32.09 -5.93
C THR A 262 5.05 32.61 -4.84
N MET A 263 3.85 32.04 -4.74
CA MET A 263 2.93 32.36 -3.66
C MET A 263 3.51 31.91 -2.31
N GLU A 264 4.02 32.88 -1.55
CA GLU A 264 4.30 32.76 -0.12
C GLU A 264 3.02 33.13 0.64
N ASN A 265 2.63 32.24 1.56
CA ASN A 265 1.55 32.47 2.50
C ASN A 265 1.82 33.73 3.35
N SER A 266 1.03 34.76 3.15
CA SER A 266 0.70 35.70 4.22
C SER A 266 -0.72 36.24 4.00
N MET A 267 -1.70 35.72 4.75
CA MET A 267 -2.78 36.58 5.22
C MET A 267 -3.18 36.23 6.65
N PRO A 268 -3.40 37.26 7.50
CA PRO A 268 -3.92 37.12 8.85
C PRO A 268 -5.43 36.85 8.83
N ILE A 269 -5.91 36.26 9.92
CA ILE A 269 -7.30 35.91 10.17
C ILE A 269 -8.13 37.19 10.35
N ASP A 270 -9.20 37.41 9.56
CA ASP A 270 -10.58 37.59 10.07
C ASP A 270 -11.66 37.79 8.97
N ILE A 271 -12.65 36.89 9.03
CA ILE A 271 -14.12 37.00 8.81
C ILE A 271 -14.67 38.08 7.84
N THR A 272 -15.23 37.68 6.69
CA THR A 272 -16.69 37.83 6.35
C THR A 272 -17.01 37.32 4.92
N THR A 273 -17.99 36.41 4.88
CA THR A 273 -18.92 36.00 3.80
C THR A 273 -18.77 36.47 2.33
N LYS A 274 -18.84 35.44 1.45
CA LYS A 274 -19.48 35.33 0.11
C LYS A 274 -18.62 35.42 -1.16
N GLU A 275 -18.57 34.26 -1.83
CA GLU A 275 -18.60 34.00 -3.29
C GLU A 275 -17.38 34.41 -4.16
N ALA A 276 -16.58 33.40 -4.57
CA ALA A 276 -15.96 33.23 -5.89
C ALA A 276 -15.13 31.90 -5.88
N THR A 277 -15.63 30.77 -6.38
CA THR A 277 -15.51 30.23 -7.76
C THR A 277 -14.09 29.89 -8.26
N ASN A 278 -13.76 28.59 -8.22
CA ASN A 278 -13.11 27.77 -9.27
C ASN A 278 -11.83 28.23 -9.99
N GLU A 279 -10.65 28.27 -9.34
CA GLU A 279 -9.37 28.34 -10.09
C GLU A 279 -8.25 27.36 -9.68
N GLU A 280 -8.49 26.38 -8.80
CA GLU A 280 -7.50 25.31 -8.49
C GLU A 280 -7.62 24.04 -9.34
N VAL A 281 -8.28 24.09 -10.51
CA VAL A 281 -8.49 22.91 -11.39
C VAL A 281 -8.07 23.17 -12.84
N ILE A 282 -6.81 23.57 -13.10
CA ILE A 282 -6.27 23.60 -14.48
C ILE A 282 -4.84 23.03 -14.57
N TYR A 283 -4.55 21.91 -13.89
CA TYR A 283 -3.35 21.12 -14.22
C TYR A 283 -3.59 19.61 -14.30
N LEU A 284 -4.86 19.20 -14.38
CA LEU A 284 -5.27 17.80 -14.53
C LEU A 284 -6.27 17.56 -15.68
N LYS A 285 -6.61 18.58 -16.48
CA LYS A 285 -7.70 18.51 -17.48
C LYS A 285 -7.30 18.33 -18.95
N GLU A 286 -6.02 18.16 -19.27
CA GLU A 286 -5.57 17.97 -20.67
C GLU A 286 -5.12 16.54 -21.01
N LEU A 287 -5.57 15.52 -20.26
CA LEU A 287 -5.25 14.11 -20.54
C LEU A 287 -6.46 13.16 -20.54
N GLU A 288 -7.67 13.70 -20.50
CA GLU A 288 -8.90 12.92 -20.67
C GLU A 288 -9.52 13.32 -22.01
N GLY A 289 -9.34 12.46 -23.02
CA GLY A 289 -9.98 12.62 -24.31
C GLY A 289 -11.44 12.19 -24.21
N ASP A 290 -12.34 13.16 -24.34
CA ASP A 290 -13.78 12.93 -24.44
C ASP A 290 -14.16 12.58 -25.89
N ASP A 291 -14.17 11.30 -26.22
CA ASP A 291 -15.00 10.77 -27.31
C ASP A 291 -16.03 9.82 -26.67
N CYS A 292 -17.18 10.35 -26.26
CA CYS A 292 -18.34 9.55 -25.86
C CYS A 292 -19.51 9.81 -26.81
N PHE A 293 -19.81 8.80 -27.64
CA PHE A 293 -21.04 8.72 -28.41
C PHE A 293 -22.25 8.61 -27.45
N GLU A 294 -23.19 9.55 -27.51
CA GLU A 294 -24.45 9.47 -26.78
C GLU A 294 -25.35 8.36 -27.35
N LEU A 295 -25.54 7.29 -26.58
CA LEU A 295 -26.66 6.36 -26.76
C LEU A 295 -27.73 6.68 -25.73
N ASN A 296 -28.86 7.21 -26.21
CA ASN A 296 -30.08 7.44 -25.45
C ASN A 296 -30.63 6.11 -24.91
N ILE A 297 -30.44 5.80 -23.62
CA ILE A 297 -31.18 4.76 -22.91
C ILE A 297 -31.84 5.36 -21.68
N ASN A 298 -33.13 5.59 -21.81
CA ASN A 298 -34.01 6.29 -20.88
C ASN A 298 -34.41 5.40 -19.67
N GLN A 299 -33.45 4.92 -18.88
CA GLN A 299 -33.70 4.26 -17.59
C GLN A 299 -32.65 4.67 -16.56
N ASN A 300 -32.95 5.72 -15.79
CA ASN A 300 -32.04 6.30 -14.79
C ASN A 300 -32.07 5.58 -13.42
N GLU A 301 -32.68 4.39 -13.35
CA GLU A 301 -32.86 3.61 -12.12
C GLU A 301 -32.56 2.12 -12.35
N ILE A 302 -32.12 1.44 -11.30
CA ILE A 302 -32.09 -0.01 -11.15
C ILE A 302 -33.42 -0.42 -10.52
N ILE A 303 -34.21 -1.21 -11.22
CA ILE A 303 -35.53 -1.68 -10.74
C ILE A 303 -35.40 -3.14 -10.37
N VAL A 304 -35.72 -3.49 -9.13
CA VAL A 304 -35.81 -4.87 -8.62
C VAL A 304 -37.26 -5.15 -8.25
N GLU A 305 -37.85 -6.20 -8.79
CA GLU A 305 -39.23 -6.63 -8.51
C GLU A 305 -39.25 -8.07 -7.98
N ASN A 306 -39.92 -8.27 -6.85
CA ASN A 306 -40.17 -9.57 -6.22
C ASN A 306 -38.89 -10.40 -5.93
N ALA A 307 -37.90 -9.80 -5.29
CA ALA A 307 -36.71 -10.52 -4.83
C ALA A 307 -37.02 -11.38 -3.59
N SER A 308 -36.82 -12.69 -3.69
CA SER A 308 -37.12 -13.71 -2.68
C SER A 308 -35.95 -14.69 -2.43
N ILE A 309 -34.71 -14.24 -2.67
CA ILE A 309 -33.53 -15.04 -2.37
C ILE A 309 -33.27 -15.12 -0.85
N ASN A 310 -32.81 -16.28 -0.37
CA ASN A 310 -32.60 -16.58 1.05
C ASN A 310 -33.86 -16.33 1.91
N ASN A 311 -33.86 -15.27 2.72
CA ASN A 311 -34.95 -14.89 3.62
C ASN A 311 -35.73 -13.65 3.15
N LEU A 312 -35.46 -13.11 1.95
CA LEU A 312 -36.22 -11.98 1.40
C LEU A 312 -37.66 -12.38 1.09
N LYS A 313 -38.63 -11.49 1.39
CA LYS A 313 -40.07 -11.70 1.19
C LYS A 313 -40.58 -10.84 0.04
N ASP A 314 -40.25 -11.24 -1.20
CA ASP A 314 -40.68 -10.60 -2.44
C ASP A 314 -40.42 -9.07 -2.48
N ILE A 315 -39.23 -8.66 -2.04
CA ILE A 315 -38.86 -7.24 -1.97
C ILE A 315 -38.85 -6.63 -3.38
N SER A 316 -39.49 -5.48 -3.51
CA SER A 316 -39.44 -4.65 -4.72
C SER A 316 -38.89 -3.27 -4.37
N VAL A 317 -37.84 -2.82 -5.06
CA VAL A 317 -37.14 -1.56 -4.78
C VAL A 317 -36.65 -0.92 -6.08
N ARG A 318 -36.67 0.42 -6.12
CA ARG A 318 -36.12 1.23 -7.21
C ARG A 318 -34.94 2.01 -6.68
N ILE A 319 -33.76 1.76 -7.21
CA ILE A 319 -32.50 2.36 -6.77
C ILE A 319 -32.03 3.35 -7.85
N PRO A 320 -31.80 4.63 -7.53
CA PRO A 320 -31.35 5.61 -8.50
C PRO A 320 -29.89 5.36 -8.95
N LYS A 321 -29.62 5.54 -10.24
CA LYS A 321 -28.24 5.48 -10.80
C LYS A 321 -27.45 6.74 -10.45
N GLU A 322 -26.12 6.65 -10.51
CA GLU A 322 -25.18 7.75 -10.27
C GLU A 322 -25.34 8.38 -8.87
N LYS A 323 -25.92 7.62 -7.94
CA LYS A 323 -26.16 7.98 -6.55
C LYS A 323 -25.54 6.94 -5.61
N ILE A 324 -25.37 7.35 -4.36
CA ILE A 324 -24.93 6.51 -3.26
C ILE A 324 -26.16 5.97 -2.53
N THR A 325 -26.36 4.65 -2.61
CA THR A 325 -27.43 3.94 -1.92
C THR A 325 -26.87 3.15 -0.74
N VAL A 326 -27.46 3.32 0.45
CA VAL A 326 -27.11 2.56 1.66
C VAL A 326 -28.25 1.61 2.03
N ILE A 327 -27.93 0.32 2.14
CA ILE A 327 -28.83 -0.74 2.60
C ILE A 327 -28.53 -1.01 4.09
N THR A 328 -29.50 -0.74 4.97
CA THR A 328 -29.36 -0.82 6.45
C THR A 328 -30.40 -1.74 7.10
N GLY A 329 -30.20 -2.09 8.38
CA GLY A 329 -31.04 -3.02 9.14
C GLY A 329 -30.26 -4.00 10.05
N VAL A 330 -30.97 -4.78 10.87
CA VAL A 330 -30.37 -5.71 11.87
C VAL A 330 -29.57 -6.86 11.23
N SER A 331 -28.63 -7.47 11.97
CA SER A 331 -27.85 -8.61 11.47
C SER A 331 -28.76 -9.77 11.05
N GLY A 332 -28.51 -10.36 9.88
CA GLY A 332 -29.38 -11.42 9.33
C GLY A 332 -30.73 -10.94 8.79
N SER A 333 -30.98 -9.63 8.64
CA SER A 333 -32.25 -9.12 8.09
C SER A 333 -32.44 -9.35 6.59
N GLY A 334 -31.36 -9.63 5.84
CA GLY A 334 -31.42 -9.84 4.38
C GLY A 334 -30.68 -8.79 3.53
N LYS A 335 -29.95 -7.84 4.15
CA LYS A 335 -29.17 -6.79 3.45
C LYS A 335 -28.24 -7.33 2.37
N SER A 336 -27.36 -8.26 2.73
CA SER A 336 -26.40 -8.87 1.78
C SER A 336 -27.11 -9.74 0.74
N SER A 337 -28.25 -10.35 1.08
CA SER A 337 -29.08 -11.10 0.13
C SER A 337 -29.60 -10.19 -1.00
N LEU A 338 -30.02 -8.96 -0.67
CA LEU A 338 -30.46 -7.98 -1.68
C LEU A 338 -29.28 -7.42 -2.47
N ALA A 339 -28.21 -6.98 -1.80
CA ALA A 339 -27.08 -6.32 -2.45
C ALA A 339 -26.25 -7.29 -3.31
N PHE A 340 -25.79 -8.40 -2.73
CA PHE A 340 -24.83 -9.31 -3.35
C PHE A 340 -25.50 -10.48 -4.07
N ASP A 341 -26.36 -11.22 -3.37
CA ASP A 341 -26.97 -12.42 -3.93
C ASP A 341 -28.02 -12.12 -5.00
N THR A 342 -28.57 -10.89 -5.03
CA THR A 342 -29.55 -10.45 -6.04
C THR A 342 -28.94 -9.47 -7.03
N ILE A 343 -28.64 -8.22 -6.62
CA ILE A 343 -28.26 -7.14 -7.54
C ILE A 343 -26.89 -7.40 -8.21
N TYR A 344 -25.85 -7.64 -7.42
CA TYR A 344 -24.50 -7.90 -7.94
C TYR A 344 -24.44 -9.17 -8.78
N HIS A 345 -24.93 -10.29 -8.25
CA HIS A 345 -24.89 -11.58 -8.94
C HIS A 345 -25.58 -11.52 -10.30
N GLU A 346 -26.74 -10.89 -10.38
CA GLU A 346 -27.47 -10.77 -11.64
C GLU A 346 -26.76 -9.85 -12.64
N SER A 347 -26.20 -8.73 -12.17
CA SER A 347 -25.39 -7.84 -13.03
C SER A 347 -24.16 -8.56 -13.59
N GLN A 348 -23.46 -9.33 -12.76
CA GLN A 348 -22.29 -10.10 -13.17
C GLN A 348 -22.66 -11.19 -14.17
N LYS A 349 -23.76 -11.90 -13.94
CA LYS A 349 -24.30 -12.93 -14.86
C LYS A 349 -24.58 -12.33 -16.24
N GLN A 350 -25.36 -11.24 -16.30
CA GLN A 350 -25.69 -10.56 -17.55
C GLN A 350 -24.45 -10.06 -18.30
N PHE A 351 -23.45 -9.53 -17.57
CA PHE A 351 -22.19 -9.10 -18.18
C PHE A 351 -21.39 -10.28 -18.79
N ILE A 352 -21.35 -11.43 -18.13
CA ILE A 352 -20.62 -12.61 -18.63
C ILE A 352 -21.32 -13.22 -19.84
N ASP A 353 -22.65 -13.30 -19.81
CA ASP A 353 -23.45 -13.78 -20.94
C ASP A 353 -23.20 -12.94 -22.21
N LEU A 354 -22.85 -11.66 -22.06
CA LEU A 354 -22.45 -10.78 -23.17
C LEU A 354 -21.01 -11.03 -23.66
N VAL A 355 -20.08 -11.40 -22.78
CA VAL A 355 -18.64 -11.51 -23.12
C VAL A 355 -18.26 -12.91 -23.59
N ALA A 356 -18.92 -13.95 -23.11
CA ALA A 356 -18.58 -15.34 -23.44
C ALA A 356 -19.23 -15.79 -24.77
N SER A 357 -18.42 -16.17 -25.76
CA SER A 357 -18.92 -16.73 -27.04
C SER A 357 -19.55 -18.13 -26.90
N ASN A 358 -19.18 -18.84 -25.83
CA ASN A 358 -19.82 -20.06 -25.34
C ASN A 358 -19.93 -19.91 -23.83
N PRO A 359 -20.99 -19.27 -23.30
CA PRO A 359 -21.22 -19.28 -21.87
C PRO A 359 -21.30 -20.75 -21.47
N PRO A 360 -20.57 -21.21 -20.43
CA PRO A 360 -20.79 -22.56 -19.92
C PRO A 360 -22.29 -22.71 -19.72
N ILE A 361 -22.88 -23.79 -20.24
CA ILE A 361 -24.31 -24.08 -20.06
C ILE A 361 -24.51 -24.32 -18.56
N VAL A 362 -24.69 -23.24 -17.83
CA VAL A 362 -25.01 -23.23 -16.41
C VAL A 362 -26.53 -23.14 -16.35
N ASN A 363 -27.20 -24.19 -16.83
CA ASN A 363 -28.65 -24.35 -16.74
C ASN A 363 -29.14 -24.62 -15.30
N ASP A 364 -28.28 -24.48 -14.30
CA ASP A 364 -28.58 -24.75 -12.87
C ASP A 364 -27.74 -23.87 -11.91
N SER A 365 -27.28 -22.69 -12.36
CA SER A 365 -26.86 -21.65 -11.38
C SER A 365 -28.10 -21.32 -10.57
N LYS A 366 -27.99 -21.15 -9.24
CA LYS A 366 -29.06 -20.64 -8.38
C LYS A 366 -29.92 -19.67 -9.19
N ASP A 367 -31.13 -20.07 -9.59
CA ASP A 367 -32.07 -19.13 -10.18
C ASP A 367 -32.18 -18.01 -9.15
N THR A 368 -31.71 -16.83 -9.55
CA THR A 368 -31.92 -15.60 -8.80
C THR A 368 -33.43 -15.54 -8.66
N LYS A 369 -33.94 -15.81 -7.46
CA LYS A 369 -35.38 -15.78 -7.16
C LYS A 369 -35.83 -14.32 -7.17
N VAL A 370 -35.89 -13.74 -8.35
CA VAL A 370 -36.29 -12.36 -8.59
C VAL A 370 -37.26 -12.40 -9.76
N GLY A 371 -38.41 -11.74 -9.60
CA GLY A 371 -39.42 -11.73 -10.65
C GLY A 371 -38.93 -10.97 -11.88
N LYS A 372 -38.37 -9.79 -11.67
CA LYS A 372 -37.79 -8.95 -12.74
C LYS A 372 -36.74 -8.02 -12.18
N ILE A 373 -35.69 -7.79 -12.95
CA ILE A 373 -34.65 -6.80 -12.63
C ILE A 373 -34.14 -6.13 -13.89
N THR A 374 -34.11 -4.80 -13.91
CA THR A 374 -33.75 -4.00 -15.10
C THR A 374 -32.88 -2.81 -14.72
N GLY A 375 -32.13 -2.27 -15.68
CA GLY A 375 -31.30 -1.09 -15.48
C GLY A 375 -29.95 -1.36 -14.82
N LEU A 376 -29.50 -2.62 -14.73
CA LEU A 376 -28.20 -2.97 -14.15
C LEU A 376 -27.03 -2.45 -15.02
N GLN A 377 -26.06 -1.82 -14.38
CA GLN A 377 -24.75 -1.53 -14.96
C GLN A 377 -23.80 -2.72 -14.73
N PRO A 378 -22.69 -2.86 -15.48
CA PRO A 378 -21.62 -3.78 -15.12
C PRO A 378 -21.18 -3.52 -13.68
N SER A 379 -21.10 -4.56 -12.86
CA SER A 379 -20.86 -4.40 -11.42
C SER A 379 -19.52 -4.91 -10.95
N ILE A 380 -19.01 -4.27 -9.89
CA ILE A 380 -17.80 -4.68 -9.17
C ILE A 380 -18.16 -4.83 -7.70
N ALA A 381 -17.97 -6.03 -7.16
CA ALA A 381 -18.14 -6.31 -5.74
C ALA A 381 -16.87 -5.98 -4.95
N ILE A 382 -17.03 -5.18 -3.90
CA ILE A 382 -16.03 -4.96 -2.86
C ILE A 382 -16.47 -5.73 -1.61
N GLU A 383 -16.29 -7.05 -1.66
CA GLU A 383 -16.58 -7.96 -0.54
C GLU A 383 -15.45 -8.00 0.50
N GLN A 384 -15.77 -8.49 1.70
CA GLN A 384 -14.83 -8.80 2.79
C GLN A 384 -14.01 -10.09 2.55
N THR A 385 -13.74 -10.46 1.30
CA THR A 385 -12.93 -11.64 0.97
C THR A 385 -11.45 -11.38 1.25
N GLN A 386 -10.82 -12.29 2.01
CA GLN A 386 -9.38 -12.22 2.30
C GLN A 386 -8.60 -12.18 0.98
N LEU A 387 -7.73 -11.16 0.83
CA LEU A 387 -6.75 -11.17 -0.25
C LEU A 387 -5.96 -12.48 -0.19
N GLY A 388 -5.80 -13.13 -1.34
CA GLY A 388 -5.35 -14.53 -1.43
C GLY A 388 -4.10 -14.84 -0.60
N LEU A 389 -4.04 -16.06 -0.05
CA LEU A 389 -2.97 -16.51 0.86
C LEU A 389 -1.63 -16.80 0.16
N ASN A 390 -1.49 -16.46 -1.13
CA ASN A 390 -0.26 -16.75 -1.86
C ASN A 390 0.88 -15.90 -1.27
N PRO A 391 1.93 -16.52 -0.71
CA PRO A 391 3.04 -15.79 -0.09
C PRO A 391 3.82 -14.92 -1.08
N ARG A 392 3.73 -15.21 -2.40
CA ARG A 392 4.35 -14.40 -3.46
C ARG A 392 3.54 -13.14 -3.82
N SER A 393 2.27 -13.07 -3.43
CA SER A 393 1.48 -11.86 -3.62
C SER A 393 1.92 -10.79 -2.62
N THR A 394 2.14 -9.58 -3.12
CA THR A 394 2.57 -8.42 -2.32
C THR A 394 1.65 -7.22 -2.54
N VAL A 395 1.79 -6.21 -1.68
CA VAL A 395 1.13 -4.90 -1.82
C VAL A 395 1.32 -4.34 -3.23
N GLY A 396 2.55 -4.39 -3.75
CA GLY A 396 2.88 -3.88 -5.08
C GLY A 396 2.29 -4.69 -6.24
N SER A 397 2.15 -6.02 -6.09
CA SER A 397 1.51 -6.85 -7.13
C SER A 397 -0.01 -6.66 -7.16
N VAL A 398 -0.67 -6.55 -6.00
CA VAL A 398 -2.13 -6.36 -5.92
C VAL A 398 -2.53 -4.99 -6.46
N THR A 399 -1.76 -3.95 -6.15
CA THR A 399 -2.02 -2.59 -6.63
C THR A 399 -1.54 -2.34 -8.06
N ARG A 400 -0.84 -3.31 -8.66
CA ARG A 400 -0.08 -3.16 -9.92
C ARG A 400 0.93 -2.01 -9.91
N THR A 401 1.28 -1.51 -8.73
CA THR A 401 2.28 -0.44 -8.57
C THR A 401 3.67 -0.98 -8.90
N SER A 402 3.94 -2.24 -8.57
CA SER A 402 5.20 -2.90 -8.94
C SER A 402 5.39 -2.97 -10.45
N ASP A 403 4.35 -3.10 -11.25
CA ASP A 403 4.50 -3.23 -12.71
C ASP A 403 5.07 -1.96 -13.34
N PHE A 404 4.62 -0.79 -12.88
CA PHE A 404 5.19 0.50 -13.29
C PHE A 404 6.60 0.69 -12.76
N LEU A 405 6.89 0.24 -11.53
CA LEU A 405 8.24 0.31 -10.97
C LEU A 405 9.22 -0.59 -11.75
N ARG A 406 8.80 -1.81 -12.11
CA ARG A 406 9.59 -2.72 -12.97
C ARG A 406 9.82 -2.12 -14.35
N LEU A 407 8.79 -1.52 -14.94
CA LEU A 407 8.90 -0.85 -16.23
C LEU A 407 9.87 0.33 -16.16
N LEU A 408 9.84 1.09 -15.08
CA LEU A 408 10.79 2.19 -14.85
C LEU A 408 12.24 1.69 -14.81
N PHE A 409 12.52 0.67 -13.99
CA PHE A 409 13.87 0.09 -13.88
C PHE A 409 14.32 -0.61 -15.16
N ALA A 410 13.41 -1.21 -15.94
CA ALA A 410 13.75 -1.77 -17.25
C ALA A 410 14.13 -0.68 -18.26
N THR A 411 13.49 0.49 -18.18
CA THR A 411 13.65 1.57 -19.17
C THR A 411 14.93 2.38 -18.96
N ILE A 412 15.30 2.68 -17.71
CA ILE A 412 16.40 3.59 -17.37
C ILE A 412 17.38 3.03 -16.32
N GLY A 413 17.21 1.77 -15.90
CA GLY A 413 18.07 1.15 -14.90
C GLY A 413 19.42 0.74 -15.47
N GLU A 414 20.49 1.05 -14.73
CA GLU A 414 21.85 0.58 -15.02
C GLU A 414 22.06 -0.79 -14.37
N GLY A 415 22.29 -1.82 -15.19
CA GLY A 415 22.66 -3.16 -14.72
C GLY A 415 24.12 -3.20 -14.27
N ILE A 416 24.41 -3.88 -13.16
CA ILE A 416 25.78 -4.03 -12.65
C ILE A 416 26.18 -5.51 -12.64
N CYS A 417 27.38 -5.80 -13.12
CA CYS A 417 27.93 -7.15 -13.09
C CYS A 417 28.19 -7.62 -11.63
N PRO A 418 27.64 -8.76 -11.18
CA PRO A 418 27.83 -9.27 -9.82
C PRO A 418 29.28 -9.68 -9.51
N HIS A 419 30.07 -10.00 -10.53
CA HIS A 419 31.47 -10.43 -10.36
C HIS A 419 32.45 -9.26 -10.33
N CYS A 420 32.23 -8.27 -11.21
CA CYS A 420 33.17 -7.17 -11.43
C CYS A 420 32.73 -5.86 -10.79
N ASN A 421 31.45 -5.77 -10.38
CA ASN A 421 30.83 -4.56 -9.81
C ASN A 421 30.95 -3.31 -10.71
N ILE A 422 30.95 -3.51 -12.03
CA ILE A 422 30.96 -2.45 -13.05
C ILE A 422 29.66 -2.45 -13.86
N PRO A 423 29.25 -1.31 -14.44
CA PRO A 423 28.10 -1.23 -15.31
C PRO A 423 28.19 -2.19 -16.50
N VAL A 424 27.07 -2.86 -16.81
CA VAL A 424 26.93 -3.72 -17.97
C VAL A 424 26.53 -2.84 -19.17
N PRO A 425 27.32 -2.84 -20.27
CA PRO A 425 27.00 -2.07 -21.47
C PRO A 425 25.77 -2.63 -22.23
N GLU A 426 25.21 -1.85 -23.15
CA GLU A 426 23.96 -2.16 -23.89
C GLU A 426 23.98 -3.47 -24.67
N ASN A 427 25.15 -3.99 -25.04
CA ASN A 427 25.28 -5.30 -25.68
C ASN A 427 25.10 -6.48 -24.72
N ASN A 428 24.80 -6.21 -23.44
CA ASN A 428 24.62 -7.18 -22.37
C ASN A 428 25.84 -8.08 -22.10
N VAL A 429 27.05 -7.63 -22.43
CA VAL A 429 28.29 -8.39 -22.16
C VAL A 429 29.21 -7.56 -21.26
N CYS A 430 29.57 -8.10 -20.09
CA CYS A 430 30.50 -7.41 -19.19
C CYS A 430 31.88 -7.23 -19.85
N SER A 431 32.36 -5.99 -19.92
CA SER A 431 33.64 -5.65 -20.54
C SER A 431 34.86 -6.21 -19.80
N SER A 432 34.72 -6.63 -18.53
CA SER A 432 35.82 -7.17 -17.72
C SER A 432 35.86 -8.70 -17.69
N CYS A 433 34.73 -9.39 -17.49
CA CYS A 433 34.69 -10.85 -17.33
C CYS A 433 34.05 -11.60 -18.50
N GLY A 434 33.48 -10.91 -19.50
CA GLY A 434 32.86 -11.52 -20.67
C GLY A 434 31.55 -12.27 -20.40
N THR A 435 31.01 -12.21 -19.17
CA THR A 435 29.71 -12.79 -18.84
C THR A 435 28.60 -12.12 -19.64
N ILE A 436 27.70 -12.92 -20.20
CA ILE A 436 26.54 -12.47 -20.96
C ILE A 436 25.33 -12.38 -20.00
N PHE A 437 24.64 -11.25 -20.04
CA PHE A 437 23.50 -10.92 -19.20
C PHE A 437 22.19 -10.96 -20.01
N PHE A 438 21.07 -11.11 -19.30
CA PHE A 438 19.75 -10.96 -19.91
C PHE A 438 19.48 -9.50 -20.28
N GLU A 439 18.64 -9.30 -21.30
CA GLU A 439 18.16 -7.97 -21.66
C GLU A 439 17.32 -7.38 -20.52
N SER A 440 17.48 -6.07 -20.29
CA SER A 440 16.77 -5.33 -19.24
C SER A 440 15.29 -5.15 -19.59
N THR A 441 14.50 -6.21 -19.38
CA THR A 441 13.05 -6.22 -19.57
C THR A 441 12.33 -6.17 -18.21
N PRO A 442 11.06 -5.75 -18.15
CA PRO A 442 10.29 -5.76 -16.90
C PRO A 442 10.20 -7.15 -16.23
N ALA A 443 10.35 -8.23 -17.00
CA ALA A 443 10.34 -9.60 -16.50
C ALA A 443 11.53 -9.91 -15.56
N LEU A 444 12.69 -9.26 -15.78
CA LEU A 444 13.89 -9.39 -14.97
C LEU A 444 13.63 -9.07 -13.48
N PHE A 445 12.65 -8.21 -13.21
CA PHE A 445 12.26 -7.76 -11.87
C PHE A 445 11.04 -8.50 -11.31
N ASN A 446 10.58 -9.56 -11.99
CA ASN A 446 9.43 -10.35 -11.62
C ASN A 446 9.86 -11.69 -10.98
N TYR A 447 9.85 -11.75 -9.65
CA TYR A 447 10.17 -12.95 -8.89
C TYR A 447 9.13 -14.10 -9.01
N ASN A 448 8.05 -13.91 -9.77
CA ASN A 448 7.15 -15.00 -10.16
C ASN A 448 7.62 -15.72 -11.44
N HIS A 449 8.51 -15.11 -12.21
CA HIS A 449 9.07 -15.70 -13.43
C HIS A 449 10.18 -16.69 -13.08
N THR A 450 10.11 -17.91 -13.59
CA THR A 450 11.03 -19.01 -13.23
C THR A 450 12.48 -18.73 -13.56
N GLU A 451 12.73 -17.94 -14.60
CA GLU A 451 14.09 -17.60 -15.02
C GLU A 451 14.71 -16.49 -14.15
N TYR A 452 13.89 -15.57 -13.61
CA TYR A 452 14.37 -14.37 -12.92
C TYR A 452 14.24 -14.43 -11.38
N MET A 453 13.53 -15.43 -10.88
CA MET A 453 13.40 -15.66 -9.43
C MET A 453 14.70 -16.19 -8.82
N CYS A 454 14.91 -15.92 -7.54
CA CYS A 454 15.99 -16.56 -6.80
C CYS A 454 15.79 -18.10 -6.84
N PRO A 455 16.80 -18.89 -7.28
CA PRO A 455 16.63 -20.33 -7.48
C PRO A 455 16.51 -21.12 -6.18
N VAL A 456 17.00 -20.56 -5.06
CA VAL A 456 16.98 -21.24 -3.75
C VAL A 456 15.60 -21.11 -3.11
N CYS A 457 15.11 -19.89 -2.90
CA CYS A 457 13.79 -19.67 -2.31
C CYS A 457 12.64 -19.68 -3.33
N LYS A 458 12.93 -19.87 -4.63
CA LYS A 458 11.96 -19.82 -5.72
C LYS A 458 11.07 -18.56 -5.65
N GLY A 459 11.68 -17.39 -5.48
CA GLY A 459 10.96 -16.11 -5.43
C GLY A 459 10.20 -15.81 -4.13
N LEU A 460 10.26 -16.67 -3.09
CA LEU A 460 9.60 -16.40 -1.80
C LEU A 460 10.33 -15.35 -0.95
N GLY A 461 11.67 -15.33 -1.04
CA GLY A 461 12.56 -14.49 -0.22
C GLY A 461 12.88 -15.10 1.14
N GLU A 462 12.18 -16.17 1.51
CA GLU A 462 12.36 -16.90 2.75
C GLU A 462 12.64 -18.37 2.45
N GLU A 463 13.40 -19.00 3.33
CA GLU A 463 13.68 -20.43 3.32
C GLU A 463 13.13 -21.03 4.62
N MET A 464 12.52 -22.20 4.48
CA MET A 464 12.16 -23.04 5.61
C MET A 464 13.45 -23.68 6.13
N GLN A 465 13.90 -23.27 7.32
CA GLN A 465 15.12 -23.78 7.94
C GLN A 465 14.78 -24.39 9.30
N VAL A 466 15.44 -25.48 9.64
CA VAL A 466 15.32 -26.11 10.95
C VAL A 466 15.91 -25.17 12.01
N ASP A 467 15.17 -24.94 13.10
CA ASP A 467 15.66 -24.18 14.24
C ASP A 467 16.11 -25.09 15.37
N LEU A 468 17.32 -24.84 15.88
CA LEU A 468 17.93 -25.63 16.95
C LEU A 468 17.21 -25.40 18.28
N ASP A 469 16.73 -24.18 18.54
CA ASP A 469 16.08 -23.81 19.80
C ASP A 469 14.69 -24.46 19.91
N LEU A 470 14.05 -24.76 18.78
CA LEU A 470 12.80 -25.52 18.73
C LEU A 470 13.02 -27.02 18.92
N ILE A 471 14.19 -27.54 18.56
CA ILE A 471 14.57 -28.93 18.83
C ILE A 471 14.89 -29.09 20.31
N VAL A 472 15.74 -28.22 20.86
CA VAL A 472 16.20 -28.24 22.26
C VAL A 472 15.56 -27.07 23.02
N ASN A 473 14.37 -27.31 23.56
CA ASN A 473 13.61 -26.28 24.26
C ASN A 473 14.08 -26.02 25.70
N ASN A 474 14.77 -26.98 26.34
CA ASN A 474 15.22 -26.88 27.72
C ASN A 474 16.71 -27.22 27.84
N PRO A 475 17.62 -26.27 27.54
CA PRO A 475 19.06 -26.54 27.55
C PRO A 475 19.65 -26.75 28.95
N ASP A 476 18.93 -26.36 30.01
CA ASP A 476 19.36 -26.46 31.41
C ASP A 476 19.16 -27.85 32.04
N ILE A 477 18.46 -28.77 31.35
CA ILE A 477 18.29 -30.15 31.80
C ILE A 477 19.07 -31.12 30.91
N SER A 478 19.29 -32.33 31.41
CA SER A 478 19.96 -33.39 30.64
C SER A 478 19.13 -33.80 29.42
N ILE A 479 19.81 -34.16 28.33
CA ILE A 479 19.18 -34.74 27.14
C ILE A 479 18.42 -36.05 27.47
N LEU A 480 18.82 -36.77 28.54
CA LEU A 480 18.14 -37.96 29.02
C LEU A 480 16.76 -37.66 29.62
N ASP A 481 16.65 -36.51 30.29
CA ASP A 481 15.44 -36.09 31.00
C ASP A 481 14.45 -35.31 30.12
N GLY A 482 14.77 -35.17 28.84
CA GLY A 482 13.88 -34.53 27.86
C GLY A 482 14.23 -33.08 27.56
N ALA A 483 15.52 -32.72 27.51
CA ALA A 483 15.99 -31.41 27.04
C ALA A 483 15.47 -31.04 25.63
N SER A 484 15.08 -32.03 24.83
CA SER A 484 14.58 -31.85 23.47
C SER A 484 13.28 -32.61 23.23
N VAL A 485 12.35 -31.93 22.57
CA VAL A 485 11.04 -32.46 22.19
C VAL A 485 11.17 -33.53 21.10
N TRP A 486 12.22 -33.46 20.28
CA TRP A 486 12.47 -34.40 19.20
C TRP A 486 12.80 -35.80 19.70
N TRP A 487 13.73 -35.91 20.66
CA TRP A 487 14.14 -37.20 21.21
C TRP A 487 13.27 -37.66 22.40
N GLY A 488 12.62 -36.71 23.07
CA GLY A 488 11.81 -36.97 24.28
C GLY A 488 12.66 -37.45 25.45
N ASN A 489 12.04 -38.12 26.42
CA ASN A 489 12.77 -38.68 27.56
C ASN A 489 13.50 -39.98 27.15
N LEU A 490 14.83 -39.89 27.06
CA LEU A 490 15.72 -40.99 26.65
C LEU A 490 16.15 -41.87 27.84
N ARG A 491 15.94 -41.44 29.08
CA ARG A 491 16.32 -42.22 30.28
C ARG A 491 15.70 -43.63 30.26
N LYS A 492 14.40 -43.73 29.93
CA LYS A 492 13.71 -45.02 29.75
C LYS A 492 14.28 -45.89 28.62
N HIS A 493 14.81 -45.26 27.58
CA HIS A 493 15.38 -45.96 26.44
C HIS A 493 16.80 -46.46 26.74
N ARG A 494 17.57 -45.73 27.54
CA ARG A 494 18.89 -46.15 28.04
C ARG A 494 18.80 -47.37 28.97
N GLU A 495 17.78 -47.41 29.83
CA GLU A 495 17.54 -48.55 30.74
C GLU A 495 17.09 -49.83 30.01
N LYS A 496 16.31 -49.68 28.93
CA LYS A 496 15.84 -50.79 28.07
C LYS A 496 16.02 -50.44 26.58
N PRO A 497 17.24 -50.58 26.04
CA PRO A 497 17.52 -50.28 24.64
C PRO A 497 16.80 -51.28 23.72
N ASN A 498 16.04 -50.76 22.76
CA ASN A 498 15.34 -51.54 21.74
C ASN A 498 15.86 -51.16 20.34
N ALA A 499 15.40 -51.84 19.29
CA ALA A 499 15.86 -51.61 17.91
C ALA A 499 15.51 -50.24 17.28
N ASN A 500 15.02 -49.27 18.07
CA ASN A 500 14.69 -47.93 17.57
C ASN A 500 15.95 -47.08 17.38
N TRP A 501 16.50 -47.14 16.18
CA TRP A 501 17.71 -46.41 15.80
C TRP A 501 17.63 -44.89 16.07
N MET A 502 16.49 -44.25 15.82
CA MET A 502 16.36 -42.78 15.99
C MET A 502 16.56 -42.31 17.43
N ARG A 503 16.24 -43.15 18.43
CA ARG A 503 16.52 -42.85 19.84
C ARG A 503 17.88 -43.36 20.30
N GLY A 504 18.30 -44.49 19.76
CA GLY A 504 19.56 -45.12 20.13
C GLY A 504 20.80 -44.48 19.50
N GLU A 505 20.67 -43.75 18.39
CA GLU A 505 21.80 -43.10 17.72
C GLU A 505 22.55 -42.11 18.62
N ILE A 506 21.85 -41.41 19.51
CA ILE A 506 22.47 -40.49 20.48
C ILE A 506 23.26 -41.26 21.53
N LEU A 507 22.71 -42.38 22.01
CA LEU A 507 23.37 -43.20 23.02
C LEU A 507 24.63 -43.84 22.43
N ALA A 508 24.54 -44.35 21.20
CA ALA A 508 25.68 -44.89 20.46
C ALA A 508 26.75 -43.82 20.19
N LEU A 509 26.33 -42.60 19.81
CA LEU A 509 27.25 -41.49 19.60
C LEU A 509 27.94 -41.05 20.90
N ALA A 510 27.21 -41.02 22.01
CA ALA A 510 27.75 -40.62 23.31
C ALA A 510 28.75 -41.65 23.84
N GLU A 511 28.47 -42.94 23.64
CA GLU A 511 29.38 -44.03 24.01
C GLU A 511 30.67 -43.99 23.18
N ASP A 512 30.56 -43.78 21.87
CA ASP A 512 31.69 -43.62 20.95
C ASP A 512 32.56 -42.40 21.28
N MET A 513 31.94 -41.25 21.59
CA MET A 513 32.64 -40.01 21.94
C MET A 513 33.02 -39.90 23.42
N LYS A 514 32.59 -40.86 24.26
CA LYS A 514 32.75 -40.84 25.73
C LYS A 514 32.17 -39.59 26.39
N GLU A 515 31.04 -39.11 25.88
CA GLU A 515 30.34 -37.91 26.37
C GLU A 515 29.42 -38.25 27.56
N ASN A 516 29.39 -37.41 28.59
CA ASN A 516 28.52 -37.62 29.75
C ASN A 516 27.13 -37.01 29.51
N LEU A 517 26.12 -37.84 29.26
CA LEU A 517 24.75 -37.36 29.00
C LEU A 517 23.97 -36.92 30.26
N GLU A 518 24.49 -37.11 31.49
CA GLU A 518 23.79 -36.68 32.72
C GLU A 518 23.92 -35.18 32.99
N VAL A 519 24.85 -34.48 32.33
CA VAL A 519 25.00 -33.03 32.48
C VAL A 519 23.89 -32.28 31.72
N PRO A 520 23.57 -31.02 32.11
CA PRO A 520 22.72 -30.15 31.31
C PRO A 520 23.15 -30.08 29.85
N PHE A 521 22.21 -30.03 28.90
CA PHE A 521 22.52 -30.03 27.46
C PHE A 521 23.49 -28.90 27.06
N LYS A 522 23.38 -27.73 27.68
CA LYS A 522 24.29 -26.60 27.44
C LYS A 522 25.76 -26.91 27.75
N ASP A 523 26.01 -27.81 28.72
CA ASP A 523 27.35 -28.16 29.20
C ASP A 523 27.98 -29.33 28.41
N LEU A 524 27.25 -29.95 27.46
CA LEU A 524 27.81 -30.95 26.54
C LEU A 524 28.84 -30.34 25.59
N SER A 525 29.79 -31.16 25.13
CA SER A 525 30.82 -30.71 24.18
C SER A 525 30.24 -30.22 22.86
N ASP A 526 30.80 -29.14 22.31
CA ASP A 526 30.32 -28.54 21.06
C ASP A 526 30.50 -29.48 19.86
N GLU A 527 31.51 -30.35 19.90
CA GLU A 527 31.73 -31.38 18.88
C GLU A 527 30.61 -32.43 18.92
N PHE A 528 30.20 -32.89 20.11
CA PHE A 528 29.08 -33.80 20.27
C PHE A 528 27.78 -33.17 19.78
N LYS A 529 27.48 -31.92 20.19
CA LYS A 529 26.31 -31.17 19.70
C LYS A 529 26.30 -31.06 18.18
N ARG A 530 27.45 -30.76 17.54
CA ARG A 530 27.55 -30.65 16.08
C ARG A 530 27.21 -31.98 15.40
N GLN A 531 27.76 -33.11 15.87
CA GLN A 531 27.49 -34.41 15.26
C GLN A 531 26.05 -34.89 15.50
N LEU A 532 25.46 -34.51 16.63
CA LEU A 532 24.07 -34.79 16.97
C LEU A 532 23.09 -34.03 16.06
N PHE A 533 23.40 -32.79 15.67
CA PHE A 533 22.56 -32.01 14.75
C PHE A 533 22.81 -32.28 13.26
N TYR A 534 24.08 -32.35 12.84
CA TYR A 534 24.49 -32.41 11.43
C TYR A 534 24.99 -33.78 10.98
N GLY A 535 25.04 -34.75 11.90
CA GLY A 535 25.48 -36.10 11.64
C GLY A 535 26.98 -36.32 11.85
N SER A 536 27.34 -37.59 11.84
CA SER A 536 28.68 -38.12 12.08
C SER A 536 29.63 -38.06 10.88
N ALA A 537 29.22 -37.37 9.79
CA ALA A 537 29.96 -37.30 8.52
C ALA A 537 30.38 -38.68 7.95
N GLY A 538 29.58 -39.72 8.19
CA GLY A 538 29.85 -41.08 7.73
C GLY A 538 30.59 -41.98 8.73
N ARG A 539 30.98 -41.46 9.90
CA ARG A 539 31.54 -42.28 10.98
C ARG A 539 30.47 -43.21 11.54
N GLU A 540 30.70 -44.52 11.46
CA GLU A 540 29.76 -45.51 11.96
C GLU A 540 29.81 -45.60 13.49
N VAL A 541 28.64 -45.64 14.13
CA VAL A 541 28.51 -45.90 15.56
C VAL A 541 27.65 -47.15 15.77
N SER A 542 27.90 -47.88 16.85
CA SER A 542 27.23 -49.14 17.14
C SER A 542 26.31 -49.01 18.35
N LEU A 543 25.07 -49.47 18.19
CA LEU A 543 24.09 -49.59 19.27
C LEU A 543 23.79 -51.06 19.54
N SER A 544 24.07 -51.53 20.75
CA SER A 544 23.59 -52.82 21.23
C SER A 544 22.19 -52.70 21.84
N TYR A 545 21.27 -53.59 21.45
CA TYR A 545 19.89 -53.57 21.93
C TYR A 545 19.36 -54.98 22.22
N GLU A 546 18.30 -55.05 23.04
CA GLU A 546 17.57 -56.29 23.33
C GLU A 546 16.07 -56.08 23.06
N ASN A 547 15.53 -56.82 22.11
CA ASN A 547 14.10 -56.72 21.79
C ASN A 547 13.24 -57.33 22.90
N THR A 548 11.94 -56.98 22.93
CA THR A 548 10.95 -57.53 23.87
C THR A 548 10.84 -59.05 23.87
N ASN A 549 11.36 -59.72 22.83
CA ASN A 549 11.39 -61.17 22.68
C ASN A 549 12.74 -61.79 23.14
N GLY A 550 13.61 -61.04 23.83
CA GLY A 550 14.91 -61.49 24.37
C GLY A 550 16.03 -61.65 23.34
N ARG A 551 15.80 -61.29 22.07
CA ARG A 551 16.84 -61.32 21.02
C ARG A 551 17.74 -60.10 21.13
N LYS A 552 19.03 -60.34 21.30
CA LYS A 552 20.09 -59.32 21.28
C LYS A 552 20.56 -59.08 19.85
N GLY A 553 20.78 -57.82 19.50
CA GLY A 553 21.30 -57.40 18.20
C GLY A 553 22.18 -56.17 18.34
N THR A 554 23.00 -55.90 17.33
CA THR A 554 23.77 -54.66 17.22
C THR A 554 23.43 -53.98 15.90
N ILE A 555 23.12 -52.69 15.95
CA ILE A 555 22.93 -51.84 14.77
C ILE A 555 24.18 -50.99 14.63
N THR A 556 24.91 -51.13 13.52
CA THR A 556 26.04 -50.26 13.18
C THR A 556 25.69 -49.45 11.97
N ARG A 557 25.59 -48.13 12.14
CA ARG A 557 25.25 -47.18 11.08
C ARG A 557 25.85 -45.80 11.40
N PRO A 558 26.10 -44.95 10.40
CA PRO A 558 26.43 -43.56 10.65
C PRO A 558 25.21 -42.81 11.20
N VAL A 559 25.46 -41.89 12.14
CA VAL A 559 24.44 -40.96 12.64
C VAL A 559 24.14 -39.94 11.55
N GLU A 560 22.87 -39.85 11.13
CA GLU A 560 22.39 -38.94 10.08
C GLU A 560 22.35 -37.48 10.59
N GLY A 561 22.00 -37.29 11.86
CA GLY A 561 21.82 -35.99 12.49
C GLY A 561 20.42 -35.41 12.25
N VAL A 562 19.87 -34.76 13.27
CA VAL A 562 18.45 -34.36 13.29
C VAL A 562 18.08 -33.39 12.17
N ILE A 563 18.96 -32.45 11.81
CA ILE A 563 18.70 -31.49 10.73
C ILE A 563 18.55 -32.21 9.39
N ASN A 564 19.45 -33.17 9.11
CA ASN A 564 19.42 -33.91 7.86
C ASN A 564 18.19 -34.81 7.78
N THR A 565 17.87 -35.51 8.88
CA THR A 565 16.65 -36.33 8.98
C THR A 565 15.39 -35.49 8.76
N LEU A 566 15.28 -34.32 9.41
CA LEU A 566 14.15 -33.40 9.22
C LEU A 566 14.04 -32.91 7.77
N ASN A 567 15.14 -32.44 7.19
CA ASN A 567 15.17 -31.97 5.80
C ASN A 567 14.76 -33.07 4.81
N ARG A 568 15.17 -34.32 5.04
CA ARG A 568 14.76 -35.47 4.22
C ARG A 568 13.28 -35.79 4.39
N LEU A 569 12.80 -35.91 5.63
CA LEU A 569 11.39 -36.21 5.92
C LEU A 569 10.41 -35.17 5.35
N VAL A 570 10.80 -33.89 5.36
CA VAL A 570 10.03 -32.80 4.76
C VAL A 570 9.98 -32.90 3.24
N ARG A 571 11.09 -33.28 2.59
CA ARG A 571 11.13 -33.48 1.13
C ARG A 571 10.33 -34.69 0.66
N GLU A 572 10.34 -35.77 1.46
CA GLU A 572 9.67 -37.03 1.14
C GLU A 572 8.15 -36.99 1.39
N ASN A 573 7.69 -36.31 2.44
CA ASN A 573 6.28 -36.26 2.82
C ASN A 573 5.53 -35.05 2.23
N ASN A 574 5.31 -35.02 0.92
CA ASN A 574 4.50 -33.98 0.27
C ASN A 574 2.96 -34.16 0.43
N ALA A 575 2.48 -35.18 1.14
CA ALA A 575 1.05 -35.50 1.26
C ALA A 575 0.57 -35.65 2.72
N ASP A 576 -0.13 -34.62 3.17
CA ASP A 576 -0.94 -34.38 4.39
C ASP A 576 -1.02 -35.39 5.56
N LYS A 577 -0.89 -34.79 6.77
CA LYS A 577 -1.06 -35.25 8.18
C LYS A 577 0.23 -35.46 8.99
N SER A 578 1.32 -35.94 8.40
CA SER A 578 2.59 -36.09 9.13
C SER A 578 3.43 -34.81 9.13
N MET A 579 3.19 -33.89 8.19
CA MET A 579 3.92 -32.63 8.04
C MET A 579 3.77 -31.70 9.24
N THR A 580 2.57 -31.61 9.83
CA THR A 580 2.30 -30.74 10.99
C THR A 580 3.18 -31.06 12.20
N HIS A 581 3.66 -32.30 12.33
CA HIS A 581 4.56 -32.70 13.40
C HIS A 581 6.02 -32.25 13.19
N PHE A 582 6.44 -32.11 11.92
CA PHE A 582 7.80 -31.69 11.56
C PHE A 582 7.90 -30.19 11.38
N GLU A 583 6.84 -29.53 10.89
CA GLU A 583 6.77 -28.08 10.69
C GLU A 583 7.08 -27.28 11.96
N ARG A 584 6.74 -27.79 13.15
CA ARG A 584 7.03 -27.13 14.43
C ARG A 584 8.51 -26.97 14.77
N PHE A 585 9.42 -27.65 14.07
CA PHE A 585 10.87 -27.50 14.23
C PHE A 585 11.47 -26.60 13.13
N ILE A 586 10.64 -26.06 12.24
CA ILE A 586 11.07 -25.37 11.04
C ILE A 586 10.53 -23.95 11.09
N VAL A 587 11.44 -23.00 11.00
CA VAL A 587 11.13 -21.58 10.97
C VAL A 587 11.42 -21.00 9.59
N LYS A 588 10.71 -19.92 9.28
CA LYS A 588 11.02 -19.12 8.10
C LYS A 588 12.18 -18.19 8.43
N LYS A 589 13.32 -18.39 7.76
CA LYS A 589 14.46 -17.48 7.80
C LYS A 589 14.60 -16.77 6.46
N LYS A 590 15.26 -15.61 6.46
CA LYS A 590 15.61 -14.92 5.22
C LYS A 590 16.44 -15.86 4.35
N CYS A 591 16.14 -15.89 3.06
CA CYS A 591 16.86 -16.72 2.08
C CYS A 591 18.37 -16.44 2.14
N SER A 592 19.16 -17.50 2.23
CA SER A 592 20.62 -17.43 2.36
C SER A 592 21.29 -16.79 1.13
N ARG A 593 20.69 -16.98 -0.06
CA ARG A 593 21.20 -16.43 -1.33
C ARG A 593 20.75 -15.00 -1.62
N CYS A 594 19.43 -14.77 -1.64
CA CYS A 594 18.89 -13.45 -2.01
C CYS A 594 18.68 -12.51 -0.81
N GLN A 595 18.88 -12.97 0.43
CA GLN A 595 18.69 -12.17 1.64
C GLN A 595 17.31 -11.51 1.74
N GLY A 596 16.28 -12.18 1.19
CA GLY A 596 14.91 -11.67 1.13
C GLY A 596 14.60 -10.78 -0.07
N GLU A 597 15.51 -10.59 -1.03
CA GLU A 597 15.28 -9.76 -2.24
C GLU A 597 14.54 -10.51 -3.37
N ARG A 598 14.27 -11.81 -3.21
CA ARG A 598 13.44 -12.69 -4.07
C ARG A 598 13.92 -12.92 -5.51
N LEU A 599 14.83 -12.11 -6.02
CA LEU A 599 15.31 -12.12 -7.39
C LEU A 599 16.69 -12.79 -7.54
N MET A 600 17.09 -13.08 -8.78
CA MET A 600 18.46 -13.43 -9.14
C MET A 600 19.38 -12.20 -9.14
N ASP A 601 20.69 -12.42 -9.21
CA ASP A 601 21.68 -11.35 -9.00
C ASP A 601 21.60 -10.26 -10.07
N GLU A 602 21.34 -10.62 -11.34
CA GLU A 602 21.17 -9.68 -12.45
C GLU A 602 20.06 -8.65 -12.19
N GLY A 603 18.89 -9.10 -11.75
CA GLY A 603 17.76 -8.20 -11.44
C GLY A 603 17.93 -7.43 -10.12
N ARG A 604 18.67 -7.99 -9.16
CA ARG A 604 18.93 -7.34 -7.85
C ARG A 604 19.90 -6.18 -7.94
N LEU A 605 20.83 -6.24 -8.88
CA LEU A 605 21.93 -5.28 -9.01
C LEU A 605 21.62 -4.15 -9.98
N VAL A 606 20.47 -4.15 -10.65
CA VAL A 606 20.02 -2.99 -11.42
C VAL A 606 19.67 -1.84 -10.47
N ARG A 607 20.20 -0.65 -10.77
CA ARG A 607 19.98 0.56 -9.98
C ARG A 607 19.57 1.75 -10.85
N ILE A 608 18.86 2.70 -10.25
CA ILE A 608 18.68 4.05 -10.77
C ILE A 608 19.37 5.00 -9.79
N GLY A 609 20.39 5.72 -10.26
CA GLY A 609 21.28 6.49 -9.39
C GLY A 609 21.99 5.58 -8.38
N PHE A 610 21.67 5.73 -7.09
CA PHE A 610 22.25 4.92 -6.01
C PHE A 610 21.30 3.87 -5.45
N THR A 611 20.09 3.73 -6.00
CA THR A 611 19.04 2.87 -5.42
C THR A 611 18.83 1.63 -6.28
N ARG A 612 19.00 0.44 -5.69
CA ARG A 612 18.71 -0.84 -6.35
C ARG A 612 17.21 -1.12 -6.40
N TYR A 613 16.75 -1.92 -7.36
CA TYR A 613 15.32 -2.28 -7.45
C TYR A 613 14.75 -2.87 -6.13
N PRO A 614 15.40 -3.86 -5.47
CA PRO A 614 14.91 -4.40 -4.20
C PRO A 614 14.89 -3.39 -3.04
N GLU A 615 15.67 -2.31 -3.13
CA GLU A 615 15.67 -1.26 -2.12
C GLU A 615 14.48 -0.34 -2.32
N ALA A 616 14.17 0.03 -3.57
CA ALA A 616 12.99 0.82 -3.90
C ALA A 616 11.69 0.12 -3.47
N THR A 617 11.56 -1.20 -3.65
CA THR A 617 10.37 -1.94 -3.23
C THR A 617 10.21 -2.07 -1.71
N LYS A 618 11.32 -1.94 -0.96
CA LYS A 618 11.35 -1.96 0.51
C LYS A 618 11.23 -0.57 1.15
N MET A 619 11.20 0.50 0.36
CA MET A 619 10.83 1.82 0.88
C MET A 619 9.34 1.81 1.26
N ASN A 620 9.01 2.50 2.36
CA ASN A 620 7.61 2.82 2.63
C ASN A 620 7.05 3.72 1.51
N ILE A 621 5.74 3.73 1.33
CA ILE A 621 5.07 4.42 0.21
C ILE A 621 5.40 5.92 0.17
N THR A 622 5.45 6.59 1.33
CA THR A 622 5.81 8.02 1.39
C THR A 622 7.25 8.27 0.93
N ARG A 623 8.21 7.46 1.39
CA ARG A 623 9.61 7.55 0.97
C ARG A 623 9.78 7.19 -0.50
N LEU A 624 9.06 6.18 -0.99
CA LEU A 624 9.08 5.80 -2.40
C LEU A 624 8.53 6.93 -3.29
N LYS A 625 7.45 7.60 -2.88
CA LYS A 625 6.90 8.77 -3.57
C LYS A 625 7.93 9.91 -3.62
N TYR A 626 8.58 10.22 -2.50
CA TYR A 626 9.66 11.22 -2.47
C TYR A 626 10.85 10.81 -3.35
N TRP A 627 11.22 9.54 -3.32
CA TRP A 627 12.24 8.98 -4.20
C TRP A 627 11.87 9.14 -5.67
N CYS A 628 10.60 8.94 -6.05
CA CYS A 628 10.14 9.17 -7.41
C CYS A 628 10.30 10.63 -7.85
N HIS A 629 9.92 11.60 -7.02
CA HIS A 629 10.09 13.02 -7.33
C HIS A 629 11.57 13.39 -7.50
N THR A 630 12.40 13.05 -6.51
CA THR A 630 13.84 13.36 -6.54
C THR A 630 14.59 12.64 -7.65
N THR A 631 14.17 11.42 -8.01
CA THR A 631 14.74 10.67 -9.13
C THR A 631 14.37 11.35 -10.43
N TYR A 632 13.08 11.65 -10.64
CA TYR A 632 12.61 12.32 -11.86
C TYR A 632 13.35 13.62 -12.11
N ASP A 633 13.56 14.45 -11.09
CA ASP A 633 14.26 15.73 -11.22
C ASP A 633 15.69 15.60 -11.75
N LYS A 634 16.39 14.52 -11.35
CA LYS A 634 17.78 14.22 -11.71
C LYS A 634 17.94 13.54 -13.07
N LEU A 635 16.87 13.06 -13.69
CA LEU A 635 16.92 12.40 -15.00
C LEU A 635 17.29 13.39 -16.11
N SER A 636 17.97 12.88 -17.14
CA SER A 636 18.19 13.62 -18.38
C SER A 636 16.86 13.90 -19.10
N ILE A 637 16.86 14.85 -20.03
CA ILE A 637 15.65 15.24 -20.79
C ILE A 637 15.05 14.04 -21.54
N THR A 638 15.90 13.26 -22.22
CA THR A 638 15.48 12.05 -22.95
C THR A 638 14.88 10.99 -22.04
N GLU A 639 15.44 10.80 -20.84
CA GLU A 639 14.89 9.87 -19.85
C GLU A 639 13.57 10.39 -19.28
N LYS A 640 13.44 11.70 -19.04
CA LYS A 640 12.19 12.34 -18.59
C LYS A 640 11.07 12.14 -19.59
N GLU A 641 11.33 12.31 -20.89
CA GLU A 641 10.33 12.07 -21.95
C GLU A 641 9.88 10.61 -21.99
N LYS A 642 10.83 9.66 -21.99
CA LYS A 642 10.54 8.21 -22.00
C LYS A 642 9.74 7.76 -20.78
N THR A 643 9.97 8.37 -19.61
CA THR A 643 9.44 7.89 -18.33
C THR A 643 8.30 8.72 -17.76
N LYS A 644 7.96 9.89 -18.33
CA LYS A 644 6.91 10.81 -17.83
C LYS A 644 5.59 10.09 -17.53
N GLY A 645 5.08 9.31 -18.50
CA GLY A 645 3.83 8.56 -18.32
C GLY A 645 3.91 7.48 -17.23
N ILE A 646 5.09 6.88 -17.02
CA ILE A 646 5.33 5.88 -15.98
C ILE A 646 5.31 6.55 -14.61
N PHE A 647 6.03 7.67 -14.44
CA PHE A 647 6.06 8.41 -13.18
C PHE A 647 4.68 8.95 -12.78
N ILE A 648 3.90 9.49 -13.72
CA ILE A 648 2.52 9.93 -13.44
C ILE A 648 1.68 8.77 -12.91
N LYS A 649 1.66 7.63 -13.62
CA LYS A 649 0.89 6.45 -13.21
C LYS A 649 1.36 5.86 -11.87
N LEU A 650 2.65 5.91 -11.58
CA LEU A 650 3.25 5.44 -10.34
C LEU A 650 2.89 6.38 -9.17
N LEU A 651 3.12 7.68 -9.32
CA LEU A 651 2.84 8.70 -8.30
C LEU A 651 1.34 8.79 -7.97
N THR A 652 0.45 8.67 -8.96
CA THR A 652 -1.00 8.63 -8.72
C THR A 652 -1.37 7.46 -7.82
N ARG A 653 -0.83 6.25 -8.07
CA ARG A 653 -1.09 5.07 -7.23
C ARG A 653 -0.52 5.22 -5.83
N LEU A 654 0.71 5.71 -5.70
CA LEU A 654 1.34 5.96 -4.40
C LEU A 654 0.57 7.01 -3.59
N LYS A 655 0.11 8.10 -4.23
CA LYS A 655 -0.74 9.11 -3.61
C LYS A 655 -2.05 8.51 -3.13
N ARG A 656 -2.70 7.64 -3.91
CA ARG A 656 -3.92 6.95 -3.48
C ARG A 656 -3.64 6.08 -2.25
N LEU A 657 -2.58 5.26 -2.26
CA LEU A 657 -2.22 4.44 -1.09
C LEU A 657 -1.92 5.27 0.16
N GLU A 658 -1.27 6.42 0.00
CA GLU A 658 -1.03 7.38 1.08
C GLU A 658 -2.32 8.01 1.61
N GLN A 659 -3.25 8.40 0.72
CA GLN A 659 -4.58 8.87 1.11
C GLN A 659 -5.33 7.81 1.92
N VAL A 660 -5.17 6.53 1.56
CA VAL A 660 -5.78 5.39 2.29
C VAL A 660 -5.07 5.07 3.61
N GLY A 661 -4.14 5.92 4.07
CA GLY A 661 -3.43 5.70 5.33
C GLY A 661 -2.53 4.46 5.30
N LEU A 662 -2.14 3.99 4.11
CA LEU A 662 -1.20 2.87 3.93
C LEU A 662 0.23 3.36 3.66
N SER A 663 0.52 4.63 3.94
CA SER A 663 1.82 5.29 3.72
C SER A 663 3.03 4.55 4.31
N TYR A 664 2.84 3.84 5.42
CA TYR A 664 3.89 3.07 6.10
C TYR A 664 4.17 1.70 5.46
N LEU A 665 3.28 1.18 4.61
CA LEU A 665 3.52 -0.10 3.94
C LEU A 665 4.57 0.03 2.85
N CYS A 666 5.24 -1.08 2.56
CA CYS A 666 6.20 -1.20 1.46
C CYS A 666 5.59 -2.05 0.34
N LEU A 667 6.00 -1.84 -0.91
CA LEU A 667 5.48 -2.62 -2.04
C LEU A 667 5.82 -4.12 -1.94
N ASP A 668 6.95 -4.46 -1.32
CA ASP A 668 7.39 -5.86 -1.14
C ASP A 668 6.67 -6.61 0.00
N ARG A 669 5.83 -5.90 0.78
CA ARG A 669 5.10 -6.48 1.92
C ARG A 669 4.16 -7.59 1.43
N SER A 670 4.28 -8.77 2.03
CA SER A 670 3.49 -9.96 1.67
C SER A 670 2.02 -9.81 2.07
N ILE A 671 1.09 -10.17 1.19
CA ILE A 671 -0.35 -10.05 1.40
C ILE A 671 -0.85 -10.82 2.64
N PRO A 672 -0.45 -12.09 2.87
CA PRO A 672 -0.82 -12.83 4.09
C PRO A 672 -0.41 -12.17 5.41
N SER A 673 0.52 -11.21 5.38
CA SER A 673 1.00 -10.52 6.57
C SER A 673 0.24 -9.25 6.92
N LEU A 674 -0.69 -8.82 6.05
CA LEU A 674 -1.55 -7.66 6.28
C LEU A 674 -2.66 -8.00 7.28
N SER A 675 -3.03 -7.02 8.09
CA SER A 675 -4.25 -7.02 8.91
C SER A 675 -5.50 -6.94 8.04
N GLY A 676 -6.67 -7.27 8.60
CA GLY A 676 -7.96 -7.16 7.91
C GLY A 676 -8.21 -5.75 7.35
N GLY A 677 -8.04 -4.73 8.19
CA GLY A 677 -8.19 -3.33 7.80
C GLY A 677 -7.17 -2.87 6.75
N GLU A 678 -5.90 -3.28 6.84
CA GLU A 678 -4.90 -3.00 5.78
C GLU A 678 -5.26 -3.66 4.46
N ALA A 679 -5.66 -4.93 4.47
CA ALA A 679 -6.06 -5.67 3.27
C ALA A 679 -7.29 -5.04 2.62
N GLN A 680 -8.27 -4.60 3.41
CA GLN A 680 -9.46 -3.91 2.95
C GLN A 680 -9.13 -2.56 2.33
N ARG A 681 -8.36 -1.72 3.03
CA ARG A 681 -7.86 -0.43 2.51
C ARG A 681 -7.07 -0.61 1.22
N LEU A 682 -6.23 -1.64 1.15
CA LEU A 682 -5.46 -1.96 -0.06
C LEU A 682 -6.36 -2.37 -1.22
N LYS A 683 -7.35 -3.23 -0.95
CA LYS A 683 -8.35 -3.68 -1.93
C LYS A 683 -9.15 -2.49 -2.45
N ILE A 684 -9.62 -1.64 -1.56
CA ILE A 684 -10.27 -0.37 -1.88
C ILE A 684 -9.34 0.42 -2.80
N ALA A 685 -8.16 0.84 -2.33
CA ALA A 685 -7.18 1.62 -3.12
C ALA A 685 -6.89 1.07 -4.52
N SER A 686 -6.86 -0.26 -4.69
CA SER A 686 -6.62 -0.91 -5.98
C SER A 686 -7.74 -0.68 -7.01
N GLN A 687 -8.98 -0.48 -6.57
CA GLN A 687 -10.14 -0.28 -7.45
C GLN A 687 -10.28 1.19 -7.91
N PHE A 688 -10.01 2.15 -7.02
CA PHE A 688 -10.20 3.59 -7.29
C PHE A 688 -9.10 4.23 -8.17
N GLY A 689 -8.22 3.40 -8.77
CA GLY A 689 -7.19 3.83 -9.73
C GLY A 689 -7.44 3.38 -11.17
N SER A 690 -8.62 2.79 -11.45
CA SER A 690 -8.98 2.23 -12.76
C SER A 690 -9.56 3.28 -13.72
N GLY A 691 -10.13 4.37 -13.20
CA GLY A 691 -10.77 5.42 -14.01
C GLY A 691 -12.09 4.98 -14.67
N LEU A 692 -12.71 3.91 -14.18
CA LEU A 692 -13.96 3.39 -14.75
C LEU A 692 -15.14 4.31 -14.42
N THR A 693 -15.99 4.54 -15.42
CA THR A 693 -17.26 5.29 -15.34
C THR A 693 -18.43 4.37 -15.66
N ASN A 694 -19.65 4.72 -15.25
CA ASN A 694 -20.87 3.94 -15.50
C ASN A 694 -20.83 2.49 -14.94
N ILE A 695 -20.12 2.29 -13.83
CA ILE A 695 -20.02 1.01 -13.10
C ILE A 695 -20.92 1.03 -11.85
N LEU A 696 -21.50 -0.12 -11.54
CA LEU A 696 -22.20 -0.39 -10.27
C LEU A 696 -21.23 -0.97 -9.24
N TYR A 697 -20.82 -0.19 -8.25
CA TYR A 697 -20.02 -0.68 -7.13
C TYR A 697 -20.93 -1.20 -6.02
N VAL A 698 -20.80 -2.48 -5.68
CA VAL A 698 -21.53 -3.10 -4.57
C VAL A 698 -20.57 -3.37 -3.41
N MET A 699 -20.78 -2.76 -2.23
CA MET A 699 -19.84 -2.80 -1.09
C MET A 699 -20.46 -3.44 0.16
N ASP A 700 -19.71 -4.30 0.85
CA ASP A 700 -20.16 -5.01 2.06
C ASP A 700 -19.52 -4.45 3.34
N GLU A 701 -20.25 -3.62 4.10
CA GLU A 701 -19.81 -2.93 5.33
C GLU A 701 -18.37 -2.36 5.20
N PRO A 702 -18.13 -1.40 4.29
CA PRO A 702 -16.78 -0.93 4.00
C PRO A 702 -16.11 -0.23 5.19
N SER A 703 -16.86 0.17 6.22
CA SER A 703 -16.40 0.76 7.49
C SER A 703 -15.83 -0.25 8.49
N LYS A 704 -16.10 -1.55 8.29
CA LYS A 704 -15.74 -2.60 9.24
C LYS A 704 -14.23 -2.75 9.40
N GLY A 705 -13.75 -2.85 10.64
CA GLY A 705 -12.32 -2.92 10.96
C GLY A 705 -11.54 -1.62 10.69
N LEU A 706 -12.23 -0.51 10.38
CA LEU A 706 -11.64 0.82 10.27
C LEU A 706 -11.83 1.61 11.56
N HIS A 707 -10.85 2.43 11.89
CA HIS A 707 -10.95 3.38 13.00
C HIS A 707 -11.91 4.52 12.60
N PRO A 708 -12.72 5.10 13.50
CA PRO A 708 -13.62 6.21 13.17
C PRO A 708 -12.92 7.40 12.49
N LYS A 709 -11.68 7.72 12.91
CA LYS A 709 -10.82 8.72 12.25
C LYS A 709 -10.57 8.45 10.75
N ASP A 710 -10.65 7.19 10.31
CA ASP A 710 -10.46 6.78 8.92
C ASP A 710 -11.78 6.83 8.10
N PHE A 711 -12.95 7.04 8.73
CA PHE A 711 -14.25 7.03 8.03
C PHE A 711 -14.35 8.17 7.02
N GLN A 712 -13.96 9.38 7.40
CA GLN A 712 -13.97 10.55 6.51
C GLN A 712 -13.21 10.30 5.21
N PHE A 713 -12.09 9.59 5.30
CA PHE A 713 -11.29 9.22 4.15
C PHE A 713 -12.06 8.26 3.22
N LEU A 714 -12.63 7.18 3.76
CA LEU A 714 -13.39 6.21 2.97
C LEU A 714 -14.62 6.86 2.31
N MET A 715 -15.33 7.70 3.07
CA MET A 715 -16.44 8.51 2.58
C MET A 715 -16.00 9.42 1.41
N GLY A 716 -14.83 10.06 1.53
CA GLY A 716 -14.24 10.86 0.45
C GLY A 716 -14.02 10.06 -0.84
N ILE A 717 -13.51 8.84 -0.73
CA ILE A 717 -13.35 7.95 -1.89
C ILE A 717 -14.70 7.60 -2.53
N ILE A 718 -15.69 7.21 -1.72
CA ILE A 718 -17.01 6.80 -2.23
C ILE A 718 -17.66 7.97 -2.99
N LYS A 719 -17.47 9.21 -2.50
CA LYS A 719 -17.87 10.42 -3.23
C LYS A 719 -17.13 10.59 -4.54
N ASP A 720 -15.83 10.32 -4.58
CA ASP A 720 -15.06 10.41 -5.81
C ASP A 720 -15.51 9.38 -6.86
N LEU A 721 -15.97 8.18 -6.47
CA LEU A 721 -16.61 7.25 -7.42
C LEU A 721 -17.88 7.83 -8.02
N LYS A 722 -18.74 8.42 -7.18
CA LYS A 722 -19.98 9.06 -7.62
C LYS A 722 -19.69 10.17 -8.63
N LYS A 723 -18.66 10.99 -8.39
CA LYS A 723 -18.23 12.06 -9.31
C LYS A 723 -17.79 11.55 -10.69
N LEU A 724 -17.41 10.28 -10.80
CA LEU A 724 -17.07 9.62 -12.07
C LEU A 724 -18.31 8.96 -12.73
N ASN A 725 -19.52 9.39 -12.39
CA ASN A 725 -20.79 8.85 -12.88
C ASN A 725 -20.94 7.34 -12.63
N ASN A 726 -20.48 6.88 -11.47
CA ASN A 726 -20.69 5.51 -11.01
C ASN A 726 -21.85 5.44 -10.02
N THR A 727 -22.54 4.30 -9.98
CA THR A 727 -23.57 4.01 -8.97
C THR A 727 -22.92 3.23 -7.83
N VAL A 728 -23.19 3.61 -6.58
CA VAL A 728 -22.66 2.90 -5.41
C VAL A 728 -23.83 2.35 -4.60
N VAL A 729 -23.84 1.04 -4.35
CA VAL A 729 -24.77 0.36 -3.44
C VAL A 729 -23.95 -0.26 -2.33
N MET A 730 -24.12 0.18 -1.09
CA MET A 730 -23.36 -0.35 0.04
C MET A 730 -24.27 -0.85 1.15
N VAL A 731 -23.86 -1.93 1.82
CA VAL A 731 -24.48 -2.41 3.05
C VAL A 731 -23.79 -1.73 4.23
N GLU A 732 -24.55 -1.00 5.06
CA GLU A 732 -24.01 -0.31 6.24
C GLU A 732 -25.06 -0.15 7.36
N HIS A 733 -24.59 -0.18 8.60
CA HIS A 733 -25.25 0.10 9.86
C HIS A 733 -24.69 1.34 10.59
N LYS A 734 -23.50 1.87 10.25
CA LYS A 734 -22.95 3.09 10.89
C LYS A 734 -23.65 4.35 10.40
N LYS A 735 -23.90 5.24 11.36
CA LYS A 735 -24.64 6.48 11.13
C LYS A 735 -23.96 7.39 10.12
N GLU A 736 -22.64 7.48 10.15
CA GLU A 736 -21.83 8.34 9.29
C GLU A 736 -22.01 8.01 7.80
N PHE A 737 -22.10 6.72 7.47
CA PHE A 737 -22.32 6.26 6.10
C PHE A 737 -23.78 6.38 5.68
N ILE A 738 -24.71 6.09 6.59
CA ILE A 738 -26.15 6.29 6.37
C ILE A 738 -26.45 7.77 6.10
N ASP A 739 -25.87 8.69 6.87
CA ASP A 739 -26.03 10.14 6.72
C ASP A 739 -25.44 10.66 5.38
N MET A 740 -24.47 9.96 4.80
CA MET A 740 -23.87 10.30 3.49
C MET A 740 -24.69 9.79 2.29
N ALA A 741 -25.61 8.84 2.51
CA ALA A 741 -26.39 8.25 1.43
C ALA A 741 -27.23 9.32 0.71
N ASP A 742 -27.42 9.14 -0.59
CA ASP A 742 -28.44 9.86 -1.36
C ASP A 742 -29.77 9.10 -1.36
N PHE A 743 -29.73 7.78 -1.11
CA PHE A 743 -30.89 6.89 -1.05
C PHE A 743 -30.69 5.82 0.03
N ILE A 744 -31.70 5.56 0.85
CA ILE A 744 -31.63 4.55 1.91
C ILE A 744 -32.65 3.45 1.64
N VAL A 745 -32.22 2.20 1.84
CA VAL A 745 -33.07 1.00 1.82
C VAL A 745 -32.95 0.31 3.18
N GLU A 746 -34.03 0.22 3.94
CA GLU A 746 -34.02 -0.44 5.25
C GLU A 746 -34.74 -1.78 5.20
N ILE A 747 -34.06 -2.83 5.66
CA ILE A 747 -34.57 -4.21 5.69
C ILE A 747 -34.70 -4.68 7.15
N GLY A 748 -35.88 -5.13 7.54
CA GLY A 748 -36.20 -5.54 8.91
C GLY A 748 -37.61 -6.13 9.01
N PRO A 749 -38.23 -6.25 10.21
CA PRO A 749 -37.78 -5.75 11.51
C PRO A 749 -36.83 -6.68 12.28
N GLY A 750 -36.66 -7.94 11.87
CA GLY A 750 -35.87 -8.95 12.59
C GLY A 750 -34.78 -9.63 11.76
N ALA A 751 -34.17 -10.67 12.35
CA ALA A 751 -33.17 -11.53 11.73
C ALA A 751 -33.80 -12.85 11.22
N GLY A 752 -33.19 -13.49 10.22
CA GLY A 752 -33.63 -14.78 9.69
C GLY A 752 -35.03 -14.70 9.10
N GLN A 753 -35.91 -15.63 9.47
CA GLN A 753 -37.32 -15.64 9.03
C GLN A 753 -38.15 -14.41 9.44
N TYR A 754 -37.73 -13.69 10.48
CA TYR A 754 -38.37 -12.46 10.95
C TYR A 754 -37.87 -11.19 10.25
N GLY A 755 -36.87 -11.34 9.37
CA GLY A 755 -36.39 -10.27 8.49
C GLY A 755 -36.99 -10.36 7.09
N GLY A 756 -36.30 -9.79 6.12
CA GLY A 756 -36.60 -9.91 4.71
C GLY A 756 -37.75 -9.05 4.22
N GLU A 757 -38.29 -8.15 5.04
CA GLU A 757 -39.29 -7.17 4.64
C GLU A 757 -38.64 -5.81 4.41
N LEU A 758 -39.14 -5.09 3.40
CA LEU A 758 -38.73 -3.72 3.13
C LEU A 758 -39.47 -2.78 4.09
N LEU A 759 -38.74 -2.14 5.00
CA LEU A 759 -39.32 -1.18 5.94
C LEU A 759 -39.45 0.21 5.32
N ARG A 760 -38.40 0.67 4.63
CA ARG A 760 -38.39 1.93 3.88
C ARG A 760 -37.43 1.91 2.71
N ALA A 761 -37.75 2.69 1.68
CA ALA A 761 -36.89 3.00 0.54
C ALA A 761 -37.16 4.44 0.09
N GLU A 762 -36.25 5.37 0.36
CA GLU A 762 -36.48 6.80 0.15
C GLU A 762 -35.18 7.57 -0.18
N GLU A 763 -35.32 8.67 -0.91
CA GLU A 763 -34.24 9.65 -1.10
C GLU A 763 -34.02 10.45 0.18
N VAL A 764 -32.76 10.72 0.48
CA VAL A 764 -32.34 11.50 1.65
C VAL A 764 -31.32 12.56 1.24
N GLU A 765 -31.35 13.71 1.91
CA GLU A 765 -30.32 14.72 1.73
C GLU A 765 -29.04 14.28 2.45
N GLY A 766 -28.07 13.79 1.67
CA GLY A 766 -26.78 13.37 2.20
C GLY A 766 -26.03 14.54 2.87
N GLN A 767 -25.82 14.45 4.18
CA GLN A 767 -25.02 15.40 4.95
C GLN A 767 -23.76 14.72 5.49
N ILE A 768 -22.58 15.27 5.16
CA ILE A 768 -21.36 14.92 5.89
C ILE A 768 -21.27 15.84 7.10
N LYS A 769 -21.40 15.27 8.30
CA LYS A 769 -20.97 15.94 9.52
C LYS A 769 -19.54 15.50 9.84
N ASP A 770 -18.73 16.43 10.32
CA ASP A 770 -17.41 16.11 10.86
C ASP A 770 -17.57 15.39 12.20
N TYR A 771 -17.64 14.06 12.16
CA TYR A 771 -17.64 13.20 13.33
C TYR A 771 -16.19 13.02 13.82
N ILE A 772 -15.64 14.04 14.49
CA ILE A 772 -14.42 13.88 15.30
C ILE A 772 -14.86 13.47 16.71
N ASP A 773 -15.24 12.21 16.89
CA ASP A 773 -15.41 11.66 18.23
C ASP A 773 -14.03 11.32 18.80
N ASP A 774 -13.34 12.31 19.35
CA ASP A 774 -12.39 12.05 20.42
C ASP A 774 -13.21 11.70 21.66
N PHE A 775 -13.38 10.39 21.90
CA PHE A 775 -14.16 9.89 23.02
C PHE A 775 -13.41 10.20 24.34
N PRO A 776 -13.97 11.02 25.25
CA PRO A 776 -13.31 11.32 26.51
C PRO A 776 -13.50 10.14 27.48
N TYR A 777 -12.44 9.41 27.76
CA TYR A 777 -12.36 8.45 28.87
C TYR A 777 -11.29 8.91 29.86
N GLN A 778 -11.54 8.71 31.16
CA GLN A 778 -10.59 9.04 32.23
C GLN A 778 -9.88 7.77 32.68
N VAL A 779 -8.57 7.90 32.93
CA VAL A 779 -7.71 6.80 33.38
C VAL A 779 -7.15 7.17 34.76
N GLN A 780 -7.37 6.31 35.76
CA GLN A 780 -6.77 6.45 37.09
C GLN A 780 -5.36 5.84 37.16
N ASP A 781 -4.71 6.07 38.31
CA ASP A 781 -3.34 5.67 38.63
C ASP A 781 -3.02 4.21 38.25
N LYS A 782 -1.82 3.97 37.70
CA LYS A 782 -1.36 2.69 37.11
C LYS A 782 -1.14 1.56 38.13
N VAL A 783 -1.43 1.78 39.40
CA VAL A 783 -1.10 0.83 40.48
C VAL A 783 -2.13 -0.30 40.52
N ILE A 784 -1.74 -1.48 40.05
CA ILE A 784 -2.49 -2.72 40.25
C ILE A 784 -2.21 -3.23 41.67
N LYS A 785 -3.22 -3.19 42.55
CA LYS A 785 -3.13 -3.71 43.93
C LYS A 785 -3.39 -5.23 43.94
N GLY A 786 -2.43 -6.02 44.44
CA GLY A 786 -2.54 -7.49 44.60
C GLY A 786 -1.47 -8.30 43.84
N GLU A 787 -1.47 -9.62 44.04
CA GLU A 787 -0.51 -10.56 43.40
C GLU A 787 -0.94 -11.07 42.01
N SER A 788 -2.20 -10.88 41.62
CA SER A 788 -2.77 -11.41 40.37
C SER A 788 -2.53 -10.49 39.18
N LYS A 789 -1.28 -10.40 38.70
CA LYS A 789 -0.90 -9.61 37.52
C LYS A 789 -0.04 -10.41 36.54
N LEU A 790 -0.16 -10.09 35.26
CA LEU A 790 0.68 -10.63 34.18
C LEU A 790 1.48 -9.48 33.56
N SER A 791 2.80 -9.63 33.50
CA SER A 791 3.71 -8.62 32.94
C SER A 791 4.53 -9.20 31.79
N ILE A 792 4.61 -8.48 30.67
CA ILE A 792 5.55 -8.74 29.59
C ILE A 792 6.56 -7.60 29.55
N LYS A 793 7.84 -7.96 29.44
CA LYS A 793 8.94 -7.00 29.32
C LYS A 793 9.63 -7.08 27.97
N GLY A 794 9.99 -5.92 27.44
CA GLY A 794 10.83 -5.75 26.27
C GLY A 794 10.21 -6.27 24.97
N ALA A 795 8.90 -6.12 24.76
CA ALA A 795 8.25 -6.60 23.54
C ALA A 795 8.69 -5.78 22.31
N ARG A 796 9.22 -6.48 21.30
CA ARG A 796 9.83 -5.91 20.07
C ARG A 796 9.27 -6.50 18.77
N THR A 797 8.27 -7.38 18.86
CA THR A 797 7.65 -8.02 17.69
C THR A 797 7.11 -7.00 16.66
N ASN A 798 7.53 -7.11 15.39
CA ASN A 798 7.18 -6.21 14.29
C ASN A 798 7.60 -4.74 14.52
N ASN A 799 6.65 -3.83 14.77
CA ASN A 799 6.88 -2.41 14.94
C ASN A 799 6.92 -1.96 16.41
N LEU A 800 6.80 -2.90 17.36
CA LEU A 800 6.84 -2.60 18.80
C LEU A 800 8.22 -2.09 19.22
N LYS A 801 8.25 -1.05 20.06
CA LYS A 801 9.46 -0.30 20.41
C LYS A 801 9.98 -0.66 21.80
N ASN A 802 10.23 -1.95 22.02
CA ASN A 802 10.73 -2.48 23.30
C ASN A 802 9.82 -2.09 24.48
N ILE A 803 8.54 -2.47 24.39
CA ILE A 803 7.52 -2.02 25.34
C ILE A 803 7.32 -3.01 26.50
N ASP A 804 7.06 -2.45 27.68
CA ASP A 804 6.69 -3.18 28.89
C ASP A 804 5.20 -2.97 29.16
N ILE A 805 4.46 -4.05 29.33
CA ILE A 805 3.03 -3.99 29.68
C ILE A 805 2.74 -4.82 30.92
N THR A 806 1.79 -4.36 31.73
CA THR A 806 1.28 -5.14 32.87
C THR A 806 -0.24 -5.09 32.90
N ILE A 807 -0.87 -6.26 32.97
CA ILE A 807 -2.33 -6.39 33.01
C ILE A 807 -2.81 -7.04 34.32
N PRO A 808 -3.94 -6.59 34.88
CA PRO A 808 -4.58 -7.26 36.01
C PRO A 808 -5.29 -8.55 35.55
N LEU A 809 -5.16 -9.64 36.31
CA LEU A 809 -5.91 -10.87 36.05
C LEU A 809 -7.36 -10.76 36.58
N SER A 810 -8.24 -11.61 36.06
CA SER A 810 -9.67 -11.68 36.40
C SER A 810 -10.44 -10.38 36.14
N LYS A 811 -10.03 -9.63 35.11
CA LYS A 811 -10.60 -8.35 34.69
C LYS A 811 -10.86 -8.30 33.18
N LEU A 812 -11.72 -7.37 32.77
CA LEU A 812 -11.97 -7.04 31.37
C LEU A 812 -10.98 -5.95 30.93
N ILE A 813 -10.06 -6.32 30.05
CA ILE A 813 -8.96 -5.47 29.57
C ILE A 813 -9.22 -5.06 28.12
N CYS A 814 -9.30 -3.77 27.85
CA CYS A 814 -9.50 -3.22 26.51
C CYS A 814 -8.17 -2.73 25.92
N VAL A 815 -7.79 -3.28 24.76
CA VAL A 815 -6.62 -2.85 24.00
C VAL A 815 -7.08 -2.04 22.79
N ILE A 816 -6.80 -0.75 22.82
CA ILE A 816 -7.28 0.24 21.85
C ILE A 816 -6.09 0.90 21.13
N GLY A 817 -6.37 1.77 20.16
CA GLY A 817 -5.34 2.55 19.45
C GLY A 817 -5.43 2.42 17.93
N VAL A 818 -4.89 3.37 17.17
CA VAL A 818 -5.09 3.47 15.71
C VAL A 818 -4.69 2.20 14.93
N SER A 819 -5.19 2.05 13.70
CA SER A 819 -4.82 0.91 12.85
C SER A 819 -3.31 0.91 12.55
N GLY A 820 -2.66 -0.26 12.62
CA GLY A 820 -1.21 -0.37 12.47
C GLY A 820 -0.36 0.06 13.69
N SER A 821 -0.97 0.50 14.80
CA SER A 821 -0.24 0.91 16.02
C SER A 821 0.51 -0.20 16.75
N GLY A 822 0.21 -1.47 16.43
CA GLY A 822 0.85 -2.64 17.05
C GLY A 822 -0.04 -3.48 17.96
N LYS A 823 -1.35 -3.22 18.08
CA LYS A 823 -2.30 -3.99 18.92
C LYS A 823 -2.19 -5.51 18.75
N SER A 824 -2.36 -6.00 17.53
CA SER A 824 -2.27 -7.44 17.23
C SER A 824 -0.84 -7.99 17.36
N SER A 825 0.18 -7.15 17.17
CA SER A 825 1.58 -7.53 17.42
C SER A 825 1.81 -7.79 18.91
N LEU A 826 1.27 -6.93 19.78
CA LEU A 826 1.37 -7.04 21.23
C LEU A 826 0.59 -8.25 21.75
N ILE A 827 -0.69 -8.36 21.40
CA ILE A 827 -1.57 -9.38 21.98
C ILE A 827 -1.44 -10.72 21.26
N SER A 828 -1.75 -10.75 19.95
CA SER A 828 -1.86 -12.02 19.20
C SER A 828 -0.51 -12.65 18.86
N LYS A 829 0.55 -11.84 18.67
CA LYS A 829 1.88 -12.31 18.25
C LYS A 829 2.95 -12.31 19.34
N THR A 830 2.72 -11.65 20.48
CA THR A 830 3.69 -11.63 21.60
C THR A 830 3.08 -12.26 22.84
N LEU A 831 1.99 -11.70 23.39
CA LEU A 831 1.37 -12.18 24.63
C LEU A 831 0.81 -13.61 24.51
N TYR A 832 0.03 -13.89 23.46
CA TYR A 832 -0.59 -15.20 23.27
C TYR A 832 0.46 -16.32 23.10
N PRO A 833 1.48 -16.20 22.24
CA PRO A 833 2.55 -17.19 22.14
C PRO A 833 3.37 -17.33 23.44
N ALA A 834 3.71 -16.21 24.10
CA ALA A 834 4.49 -16.24 25.33
C ALA A 834 3.79 -17.03 26.46
N VAL A 835 2.48 -16.84 26.63
CA VAL A 835 1.70 -17.60 27.62
C VAL A 835 1.55 -19.07 27.19
N LEU A 836 1.36 -19.37 25.90
CA LEU A 836 1.28 -20.75 25.42
C LEU A 836 2.57 -21.54 25.68
N LYS A 837 3.73 -20.90 25.53
CA LYS A 837 5.05 -21.49 25.80
C LYS A 837 5.21 -21.87 27.26
N GLU A 838 4.82 -20.99 28.18
CA GLU A 838 4.80 -21.26 29.63
C GLU A 838 3.83 -22.40 30.00
N LEU A 839 2.75 -22.57 29.24
CA LEU A 839 1.84 -23.72 29.36
C LEU A 839 2.34 -25.00 28.65
N GLY A 840 3.55 -24.99 28.09
CA GLY A 840 4.17 -26.15 27.42
C GLY A 840 3.59 -26.48 26.05
N LYS A 841 2.91 -25.53 25.38
CA LYS A 841 2.32 -25.71 24.04
C LYS A 841 3.21 -25.05 22.97
N SER A 842 3.42 -25.73 21.84
CA SER A 842 4.21 -25.22 20.71
C SER A 842 3.42 -24.21 19.87
N PHE A 843 4.08 -23.14 19.39
CA PHE A 843 3.48 -22.12 18.53
C PHE A 843 4.43 -21.69 17.40
N ASP A 844 3.88 -21.31 16.24
CA ASP A 844 4.63 -21.16 14.96
C ASP A 844 5.34 -19.80 14.76
N THR A 845 5.16 -18.81 15.64
CA THR A 845 5.68 -17.45 15.41
C THR A 845 6.89 -17.11 16.28
N PRO A 846 7.95 -16.50 15.71
CA PRO A 846 9.10 -16.08 16.48
C PRO A 846 8.72 -15.02 17.52
N GLU A 847 9.22 -15.25 18.73
CA GLU A 847 9.04 -14.43 19.92
C GLU A 847 10.16 -13.38 20.00
N ASP A 848 9.83 -12.10 20.14
CA ASP A 848 10.83 -11.06 20.43
C ASP A 848 10.37 -10.25 21.65
N TYR A 849 10.66 -10.80 22.84
CA TYR A 849 10.44 -10.19 24.15
C TYR A 849 11.53 -10.66 25.12
N ASP A 850 11.73 -9.93 26.23
CA ASP A 850 12.78 -10.25 27.21
C ASP A 850 12.32 -11.27 28.25
N SER A 851 11.15 -11.08 28.85
CA SER A 851 10.59 -12.01 29.83
C SER A 851 9.08 -11.83 30.03
N ILE A 852 8.42 -12.88 30.52
CA ILE A 852 7.02 -12.86 30.97
C ILE A 852 6.95 -13.30 32.45
N ILE A 853 6.16 -12.59 33.26
CA ILE A 853 6.04 -12.82 34.71
C ILE A 853 4.56 -12.91 35.07
N GLY A 854 4.17 -13.87 35.92
CA GLY A 854 2.79 -14.02 36.42
C GLY A 854 1.98 -15.13 35.75
N THR A 855 2.64 -16.11 35.11
CA THR A 855 1.99 -17.20 34.37
C THR A 855 1.58 -18.41 35.22
N LYS A 856 2.08 -18.52 36.46
CA LYS A 856 1.93 -19.72 37.32
C LYS A 856 0.49 -20.14 37.62
N ASN A 857 -0.45 -19.19 37.67
CA ASN A 857 -1.84 -19.45 38.02
C ASN A 857 -2.77 -19.55 36.81
N ILE A 858 -2.24 -19.48 35.58
CA ILE A 858 -3.08 -19.51 34.36
C ILE A 858 -3.42 -20.96 34.02
N SER A 859 -4.72 -21.28 33.94
CA SER A 859 -5.18 -22.65 33.65
C SER A 859 -5.15 -22.96 32.15
N ASN A 860 -5.57 -22.00 31.31
CA ASN A 860 -5.59 -22.12 29.86
C ASN A 860 -5.66 -20.74 29.19
N ILE A 861 -5.40 -20.69 27.89
CA ILE A 861 -5.55 -19.48 27.08
C ILE A 861 -6.32 -19.80 25.79
N TYR A 862 -7.32 -18.97 25.48
CA TYR A 862 -8.21 -19.10 24.34
C TYR A 862 -8.10 -17.86 23.45
N TYR A 863 -7.69 -18.03 22.20
CA TYR A 863 -7.66 -16.94 21.21
C TYR A 863 -8.82 -17.07 20.22
N VAL A 864 -9.70 -16.07 20.22
CA VAL A 864 -10.89 -15.98 19.36
C VAL A 864 -10.70 -14.90 18.31
N GLY A 865 -9.85 -15.19 17.33
CA GLY A 865 -9.62 -14.31 16.18
C GLY A 865 -10.62 -14.47 15.02
N GLN A 866 -10.54 -13.55 14.05
CA GLN A 866 -11.46 -13.44 12.91
C GLN A 866 -11.30 -14.50 11.80
N LYS A 867 -10.32 -15.43 11.89
CA LYS A 867 -10.13 -16.46 10.85
C LYS A 867 -11.40 -17.32 10.68
N ALA A 868 -11.76 -17.67 9.44
CA ALA A 868 -12.90 -18.54 9.19
C ALA A 868 -12.84 -19.87 9.99
N ILE A 869 -13.99 -20.37 10.42
CA ILE A 869 -14.12 -21.64 11.17
C ILE A 869 -13.59 -22.83 10.37
N GLY A 870 -13.84 -22.82 9.07
CA GLY A 870 -13.38 -23.85 8.14
C GLY A 870 -13.48 -23.37 6.70
N ARG A 871 -12.65 -23.94 5.84
CA ARG A 871 -12.55 -23.57 4.40
C ARG A 871 -13.38 -24.47 3.50
N THR A 872 -14.13 -25.42 4.07
CA THR A 872 -14.91 -26.39 3.31
C THR A 872 -16.37 -26.39 3.77
N PRO A 873 -17.32 -26.73 2.90
CA PRO A 873 -18.75 -26.84 3.25
C PRO A 873 -19.07 -27.89 4.33
N ARG A 874 -18.09 -28.73 4.67
CA ARG A 874 -18.18 -29.74 5.74
C ARG A 874 -18.08 -29.14 7.14
N SER A 875 -17.43 -27.99 7.26
CA SER A 875 -17.38 -27.25 8.52
C SER A 875 -18.68 -26.44 8.64
N ASN A 876 -19.34 -26.54 9.79
CA ASN A 876 -20.59 -25.84 10.08
C ASN A 876 -20.71 -25.62 11.61
N PRO A 877 -21.68 -24.82 12.09
CA PRO A 877 -21.85 -24.56 13.52
C PRO A 877 -21.94 -25.84 14.36
N GLY A 878 -22.67 -26.85 13.88
CA GLY A 878 -22.85 -28.12 14.58
C GLY A 878 -21.56 -28.92 14.75
N THR A 879 -20.76 -29.05 13.69
CA THR A 879 -19.49 -29.81 13.72
C THR A 879 -18.40 -29.07 14.49
N TYR A 880 -18.35 -27.74 14.40
CA TYR A 880 -17.30 -26.96 15.05
C TYR A 880 -17.46 -26.93 16.58
N THR A 881 -18.68 -26.71 17.06
CA THR A 881 -19.00 -26.74 18.50
C THR A 881 -18.94 -28.14 19.09
N GLY A 882 -19.00 -29.17 18.24
CA GLY A 882 -19.03 -30.57 18.66
C GLY A 882 -20.43 -31.07 19.04
N VAL A 883 -21.46 -30.20 19.03
CA VAL A 883 -22.83 -30.61 19.35
C VAL A 883 -23.35 -31.65 18.36
N PHE A 884 -22.90 -31.60 17.10
CA PHE A 884 -23.31 -32.58 16.09
C PHE A 884 -22.79 -33.99 16.43
N ASP A 885 -21.66 -34.13 17.11
CA ASP A 885 -21.16 -35.43 17.53
C ASP A 885 -22.03 -36.05 18.62
N LEU A 886 -22.56 -35.23 19.53
CA LEU A 886 -23.54 -35.62 20.54
C LEU A 886 -24.88 -36.02 19.90
N ILE A 887 -25.34 -35.23 18.92
CA ILE A 887 -26.57 -35.55 18.16
C ILE A 887 -26.40 -36.86 17.38
N ARG A 888 -25.21 -37.11 16.78
CA ARG A 888 -24.92 -38.38 16.10
C ARG A 888 -24.94 -39.58 17.04
N ASP A 889 -24.41 -39.42 18.26
CA ASP A 889 -24.48 -40.45 19.31
C ASP A 889 -25.94 -40.72 19.71
N PHE A 890 -26.71 -39.65 19.90
CA PHE A 890 -28.13 -39.73 20.22
C PHE A 890 -28.92 -40.50 19.14
N TYR A 891 -28.77 -40.11 17.86
CA TYR A 891 -29.43 -40.80 16.75
C TYR A 891 -29.00 -42.27 16.59
N GLY A 892 -27.72 -42.58 16.85
CA GLY A 892 -27.22 -43.95 16.87
C GLY A 892 -27.84 -44.82 17.97
N ASN A 893 -28.34 -44.19 19.05
CA ASN A 893 -28.94 -44.88 20.19
C ASN A 893 -30.47 -45.03 20.09
N LEU A 894 -31.13 -44.37 19.13
CA LEU A 894 -32.57 -44.51 18.87
C LEU A 894 -32.92 -45.97 18.54
N GLU A 895 -34.09 -46.42 18.99
CA GLU A 895 -34.56 -47.79 18.74
C GLU A 895 -34.63 -48.12 17.25
N GLU A 896 -35.07 -47.16 16.43
CA GLU A 896 -35.17 -47.31 14.98
C GLU A 896 -33.81 -47.50 14.31
N ALA A 897 -32.78 -46.77 14.79
CA ALA A 897 -31.40 -46.93 14.32
C ALA A 897 -30.82 -48.29 14.71
N LYS A 898 -31.06 -48.74 15.95
CA LYS A 898 -30.63 -50.05 16.45
C LYS A 898 -31.26 -51.19 15.64
N LYS A 899 -32.55 -51.12 15.32
CA LYS A 899 -33.24 -52.08 14.43
C LYS A 899 -32.60 -52.15 13.05
N LYS A 900 -32.21 -51.00 12.49
CA LYS A 900 -31.54 -50.89 11.17
C LYS A 900 -30.03 -51.13 11.21
N LYS A 901 -29.46 -51.52 12.37
CA LYS A 901 -28.00 -51.70 12.59
C LYS A 901 -27.16 -50.49 12.17
N LEU A 902 -27.70 -49.29 12.34
CA LEU A 902 -27.01 -48.03 12.06
C LEU A 902 -26.25 -47.59 13.32
N THR A 903 -24.98 -47.25 13.15
CA THR A 903 -24.09 -46.78 14.24
C THR A 903 -23.87 -45.28 14.14
N LYS A 904 -23.28 -44.65 15.17
CA LYS A 904 -22.87 -43.22 15.17
C LYS A 904 -22.14 -42.80 13.88
N GLU A 905 -21.30 -43.68 13.34
CA GLU A 905 -20.55 -43.42 12.10
C GLU A 905 -21.44 -43.28 10.87
N CYS A 906 -22.58 -43.98 10.82
CA CYS A 906 -23.56 -43.86 9.73
C CYS A 906 -24.27 -42.50 9.72
N PHE A 907 -24.34 -41.84 10.86
CA PHE A 907 -24.92 -40.51 11.01
C PHE A 907 -23.89 -39.39 10.79
N SER A 908 -22.68 -39.72 10.33
CA SER A 908 -21.66 -38.73 9.96
C SER A 908 -21.61 -38.53 8.44
N PHE A 909 -21.83 -37.29 7.99
CA PHE A 909 -21.63 -36.93 6.58
C PHE A 909 -20.14 -36.92 6.17
N ASN A 910 -19.20 -37.05 7.11
CA ASN A 910 -17.77 -37.19 6.81
C ASN A 910 -17.31 -38.67 6.72
N SER A 911 -18.20 -39.62 7.02
CA SER A 911 -17.91 -41.06 6.99
C SER A 911 -18.45 -41.70 5.72
N THR A 912 -17.66 -42.58 5.11
CA THR A 912 -18.06 -43.38 3.94
C THR A 912 -19.31 -44.25 4.18
N LYS A 913 -19.58 -44.60 5.45
CA LYS A 913 -20.75 -45.42 5.83
C LYS A 913 -22.09 -44.66 5.71
N GLY A 914 -22.06 -43.34 5.91
CA GLY A 914 -23.24 -42.47 5.98
C GLY A 914 -23.39 -41.47 4.84
N GLN A 915 -22.27 -40.95 4.34
CA GLN A 915 -22.25 -39.87 3.35
C GLN A 915 -22.83 -40.29 2.00
N CYS A 916 -23.45 -39.33 1.29
CA CYS A 916 -23.77 -39.47 -0.12
C CYS A 916 -22.48 -39.74 -0.92
N GLU A 917 -22.55 -40.68 -1.86
CA GLU A 917 -21.39 -41.14 -2.63
C GLU A 917 -20.91 -40.11 -3.68
N GLU A 918 -21.81 -39.27 -4.18
CA GLU A 918 -21.51 -38.29 -5.23
C GLU A 918 -20.86 -37.03 -4.64
N CYS A 919 -21.57 -36.28 -3.79
CA CYS A 919 -21.02 -35.08 -3.14
C CYS A 919 -20.09 -35.38 -1.96
N LYS A 920 -19.84 -36.67 -1.64
CA LYS A 920 -19.04 -37.11 -0.48
C LYS A 920 -19.43 -36.38 0.81
N GLY A 921 -20.73 -36.21 1.03
CA GLY A 921 -21.31 -35.58 2.22
C GLY A 921 -21.26 -34.04 2.28
N ALA A 922 -20.79 -33.36 1.23
CA ALA A 922 -20.84 -31.90 1.17
C ALA A 922 -22.27 -31.38 0.94
N GLY A 923 -23.14 -32.17 0.29
CA GLY A 923 -24.50 -31.76 -0.13
C GLY A 923 -24.51 -30.90 -1.40
N GLN A 924 -23.36 -30.35 -1.77
CA GLN A 924 -23.16 -29.55 -2.97
C GLN A 924 -21.96 -30.07 -3.75
N ILE A 925 -21.92 -29.77 -5.05
CA ILE A 925 -20.82 -30.09 -5.95
C ILE A 925 -20.22 -28.78 -6.43
N ALA A 926 -18.90 -28.64 -6.28
CA ALA A 926 -18.17 -27.49 -6.82
C ALA A 926 -18.02 -27.67 -8.33
N VAL A 927 -18.52 -26.70 -9.08
CA VAL A 927 -18.28 -26.55 -10.52
C VAL A 927 -17.15 -25.55 -10.67
N PRO A 928 -15.95 -25.98 -11.10
CA PRO A 928 -14.81 -25.10 -11.24
C PRO A 928 -15.06 -24.07 -12.34
N MET A 929 -14.90 -22.80 -12.01
CA MET A 929 -15.03 -21.70 -12.97
C MET A 929 -13.65 -21.17 -13.35
N TYR A 930 -13.42 -20.90 -14.63
CA TYR A 930 -12.10 -20.45 -15.11
C TYR A 930 -11.79 -18.99 -14.76
N PHE A 931 -12.82 -18.13 -14.68
CA PHE A 931 -12.66 -16.68 -14.49
C PHE A 931 -13.33 -16.16 -13.21
N MET A 932 -13.98 -17.03 -12.44
CA MET A 932 -14.72 -16.69 -11.22
C MET A 932 -14.45 -17.70 -10.11
N SER A 933 -14.95 -17.40 -8.92
CA SER A 933 -15.03 -18.37 -7.83
C SER A 933 -15.86 -19.59 -8.26
N ASP A 934 -15.44 -20.78 -7.83
CA ASP A 934 -16.18 -22.03 -8.07
C ASP A 934 -17.64 -21.87 -7.63
N ILE A 935 -18.57 -22.28 -8.49
CA ILE A 935 -20.00 -22.25 -8.17
C ILE A 935 -20.37 -23.58 -7.52
N TYR A 936 -21.09 -23.52 -6.40
CA TYR A 936 -21.59 -24.71 -5.73
C TYR A 936 -23.04 -24.96 -6.16
N THR A 937 -23.27 -26.08 -6.84
CA THR A 937 -24.62 -26.55 -7.21
C THR A 937 -25.11 -27.59 -6.21
N ILE A 938 -26.42 -27.71 -6.04
CA ILE A 938 -27.01 -28.74 -5.17
C ILE A 938 -26.74 -30.12 -5.78
N CYS A 939 -26.29 -31.08 -4.96
CA CYS A 939 -26.05 -32.44 -5.43
C CYS A 939 -27.37 -33.09 -5.88
N SER A 940 -27.44 -33.48 -7.15
CA SER A 940 -28.62 -34.10 -7.77
C SER A 940 -28.96 -35.47 -7.18
N ARG A 941 -27.98 -36.24 -6.68
CA ARG A 941 -28.26 -37.56 -6.06
C ARG A 941 -28.91 -37.48 -4.68
N CYS A 942 -28.54 -36.51 -3.85
CA CYS A 942 -29.11 -36.39 -2.49
C CYS A 942 -29.99 -35.16 -2.29
N ASN A 943 -30.19 -34.34 -3.31
CA ASN A 943 -30.90 -33.05 -3.26
C ASN A 943 -30.47 -32.21 -2.05
N GLY A 944 -29.17 -32.10 -1.82
CA GLY A 944 -28.61 -31.32 -0.70
C GLY A 944 -28.57 -32.04 0.65
N LYS A 945 -29.23 -33.20 0.81
CA LYS A 945 -29.39 -33.88 2.12
C LYS A 945 -28.13 -34.53 2.70
N ARG A 946 -26.99 -34.52 1.98
CA ARG A 946 -25.67 -35.02 2.41
C ARG A 946 -25.55 -36.53 2.73
N TYR A 947 -26.63 -37.24 2.97
CA TYR A 947 -26.64 -38.64 3.45
C TYR A 947 -27.19 -39.64 2.43
N LYS A 948 -26.91 -40.93 2.66
CA LYS A 948 -27.60 -42.04 2.00
C LYS A 948 -29.04 -42.17 2.52
N GLU A 949 -29.94 -42.62 1.66
CA GLU A 949 -31.38 -42.75 1.93
C GLU A 949 -31.69 -43.58 3.19
N LYS A 950 -30.96 -44.67 3.43
CA LYS A 950 -31.10 -45.51 4.63
C LYS A 950 -30.95 -44.74 5.96
N VAL A 951 -30.16 -43.67 5.97
CA VAL A 951 -29.91 -42.83 7.16
C VAL A 951 -31.06 -41.85 7.37
N LEU A 952 -31.57 -41.29 6.27
CA LEU A 952 -32.69 -40.33 6.27
C LEU A 952 -34.00 -40.95 6.76
N GLY A 953 -34.11 -42.28 6.70
CA GLY A 953 -35.27 -43.00 7.21
C GLY A 953 -35.39 -43.06 8.73
N VAL A 954 -34.37 -42.68 9.52
CA VAL A 954 -34.44 -42.63 10.99
C VAL A 954 -34.85 -41.24 11.44
N LYS A 955 -35.91 -41.13 12.24
CA LYS A 955 -36.48 -39.84 12.66
C LYS A 955 -36.59 -39.70 14.17
N TYR A 956 -36.38 -38.48 14.67
CA TYR A 956 -36.65 -38.07 16.05
C TYR A 956 -37.62 -36.88 16.03
N LYS A 957 -38.74 -36.98 16.77
CA LYS A 957 -39.82 -35.97 16.77
C LYS A 957 -40.26 -35.54 15.34
N GLY A 958 -40.22 -36.47 14.39
CA GLY A 958 -40.58 -36.24 12.98
C GLY A 958 -39.43 -35.79 12.06
N TYR A 959 -38.27 -35.44 12.61
CA TYR A 959 -37.12 -34.92 11.86
C TYR A 959 -36.02 -35.98 11.68
N SER A 960 -35.53 -36.13 10.44
CA SER A 960 -34.31 -36.88 10.16
C SER A 960 -33.07 -36.06 10.58
N ILE A 961 -31.92 -36.71 10.67
CA ILE A 961 -30.68 -36.01 11.00
C ILE A 961 -30.31 -34.93 9.97
N SER A 962 -30.72 -35.10 8.71
CA SER A 962 -30.51 -34.08 7.68
C SER A 962 -31.42 -32.89 7.87
N ASP A 963 -32.66 -33.12 8.33
CA ASP A 963 -33.63 -32.04 8.53
C ASP A 963 -33.15 -31.12 9.65
N LEU A 964 -32.55 -31.67 10.70
CA LEU A 964 -31.92 -30.88 11.78
C LEU A 964 -30.81 -29.93 11.29
N LEU A 965 -30.12 -30.25 10.19
CA LEU A 965 -29.08 -29.39 9.63
C LEU A 965 -29.66 -28.16 8.93
N GLU A 966 -30.93 -28.20 8.53
CA GLU A 966 -31.64 -27.10 7.86
C GLU A 966 -32.44 -26.22 8.82
N LEU A 967 -32.66 -26.68 10.05
CA LEU A 967 -33.34 -25.91 11.12
C LEU A 967 -32.42 -24.86 11.73
N GLU A 968 -33.02 -23.76 12.17
CA GLU A 968 -32.36 -22.72 12.95
C GLU A 968 -31.92 -23.25 14.32
N ILE A 969 -30.82 -22.74 14.88
CA ILE A 969 -30.31 -23.14 16.20
C ILE A 969 -31.39 -23.03 17.27
N ARG A 970 -32.25 -22.00 17.21
CA ARG A 970 -33.38 -21.84 18.13
C ARG A 970 -34.36 -23.02 18.07
N GLU A 971 -34.69 -23.50 16.88
CA GLU A 971 -35.62 -24.61 16.70
C GLU A 971 -35.00 -25.93 17.18
N VAL A 972 -33.72 -26.16 16.86
CA VAL A 972 -33.00 -27.35 17.34
C VAL A 972 -32.89 -27.32 18.87
N LYS A 973 -32.64 -26.15 19.47
CA LYS A 973 -32.60 -26.00 20.94
C LYS A 973 -33.91 -26.46 21.58
N GLU A 974 -35.03 -26.05 21.01
CA GLU A 974 -36.37 -26.42 21.49
C GLU A 974 -36.63 -27.94 21.38
N LEU A 975 -36.14 -28.59 20.31
CA LEU A 975 -36.28 -30.04 20.12
C LEU A 975 -35.52 -30.86 21.17
N PHE A 976 -34.35 -30.37 21.61
CA PHE A 976 -33.42 -31.06 22.52
C PHE A 976 -33.42 -30.53 23.96
N LYS A 977 -34.52 -29.89 24.40
CA LYS A 977 -34.68 -29.38 25.78
C LYS A 977 -34.43 -30.41 26.89
N GLU A 978 -34.69 -31.69 26.61
CA GLU A 978 -34.57 -32.78 27.58
C GLU A 978 -33.15 -33.38 27.65
N GLU A 979 -32.26 -33.00 26.73
CA GLU A 979 -30.90 -33.52 26.64
C GLU A 979 -29.87 -32.47 27.08
N ASP A 980 -29.57 -32.43 28.39
CA ASP A 980 -28.77 -31.38 29.04
C ASP A 980 -27.49 -30.99 28.29
N LYS A 981 -26.71 -31.97 27.82
CA LYS A 981 -25.43 -31.72 27.14
C LYS A 981 -25.62 -31.05 25.78
N ILE A 982 -26.65 -31.44 25.03
CA ILE A 982 -26.96 -30.86 23.72
C ILE A 982 -27.56 -29.47 23.92
N PHE A 983 -28.52 -29.36 24.84
CA PHE A 983 -29.20 -28.11 25.17
C PHE A 983 -28.22 -27.03 25.61
N LYS A 984 -27.27 -27.33 26.50
CA LYS A 984 -26.27 -26.35 26.98
C LYS A 984 -25.49 -25.68 25.85
N ILE A 985 -25.06 -26.45 24.84
CA ILE A 985 -24.29 -25.91 23.71
C ILE A 985 -25.20 -25.06 22.79
N LEU A 986 -26.41 -25.52 22.50
CA LEU A 986 -27.36 -24.80 21.66
C LEU A 986 -27.87 -23.51 22.33
N ASP A 987 -28.09 -23.53 23.64
CA ASP A 987 -28.45 -22.35 24.43
C ASP A 987 -27.33 -21.32 24.47
N MET A 988 -26.08 -21.76 24.56
CA MET A 988 -24.93 -20.85 24.44
C MET A 988 -24.85 -20.21 23.06
N LEU A 989 -25.11 -20.96 21.98
CA LEU A 989 -25.17 -20.40 20.62
C LEU A 989 -26.29 -19.36 20.46
N ASP A 990 -27.45 -19.59 21.08
CA ASP A 990 -28.55 -18.60 21.11
C ASP A 990 -28.15 -17.35 21.90
N LYS A 991 -27.60 -17.52 23.11
CA LYS A 991 -27.15 -16.42 24.00
C LYS A 991 -26.10 -15.51 23.38
N VAL A 992 -25.15 -16.07 22.62
CA VAL A 992 -24.16 -15.25 21.89
C VAL A 992 -24.77 -14.52 20.70
N GLY A 993 -26.07 -14.66 20.42
CA GLY A 993 -26.79 -13.91 19.39
C GLY A 993 -26.86 -14.61 18.04
N LEU A 994 -26.81 -15.96 18.00
CA LEU A 994 -26.91 -16.74 16.76
C LEU A 994 -28.16 -17.65 16.64
N PRO A 995 -29.36 -17.27 17.14
CA PRO A 995 -30.52 -18.15 17.07
C PRO A 995 -30.96 -18.49 15.65
N TYR A 996 -30.73 -17.57 14.70
CA TYR A 996 -31.23 -17.61 13.33
C TYR A 996 -30.36 -18.45 12.37
N ILE A 997 -29.15 -18.83 12.78
CA ILE A 997 -28.24 -19.59 11.93
C ILE A 997 -28.71 -21.04 11.88
N LYS A 998 -28.65 -21.64 10.68
CA LYS A 998 -28.95 -23.07 10.53
C LYS A 998 -27.81 -23.92 11.09
N LEU A 999 -28.14 -25.00 11.80
CA LEU A 999 -27.12 -25.87 12.42
C LEU A 999 -26.08 -26.41 11.42
N GLY A 1000 -26.53 -26.69 10.19
CA GLY A 1000 -25.71 -27.19 9.08
C GLY A 1000 -25.20 -26.15 8.09
N GLN A 1001 -25.40 -24.86 8.35
CA GLN A 1001 -24.95 -23.76 7.50
C GLN A 1001 -23.45 -23.87 7.23
N SER A 1002 -23.06 -23.77 5.97
CA SER A 1002 -21.65 -23.88 5.58
C SER A 1002 -20.82 -22.81 6.29
N ALA A 1003 -19.66 -23.19 6.84
CA ALA A 1003 -18.74 -22.25 7.44
C ALA A 1003 -18.19 -21.22 6.45
N THR A 1004 -18.23 -21.51 5.15
CA THR A 1004 -17.82 -20.58 4.07
C THR A 1004 -18.84 -19.47 3.84
N THR A 1005 -20.09 -19.64 4.27
CA THR A 1005 -21.18 -18.67 4.11
C THR A 1005 -21.47 -17.92 5.41
N LEU A 1006 -20.65 -18.12 6.45
CA LEU A 1006 -20.76 -17.39 7.71
C LEU A 1006 -19.93 -16.11 7.62
N SER A 1007 -20.48 -15.00 8.13
CA SER A 1007 -19.71 -13.77 8.32
C SER A 1007 -18.60 -13.97 9.36
N GLY A 1008 -17.57 -13.11 9.32
CA GLY A 1008 -16.47 -13.16 10.30
C GLY A 1008 -16.95 -13.04 11.74
N GLY A 1009 -17.95 -12.18 12.00
CA GLY A 1009 -18.55 -12.01 13.33
C GLY A 1009 -19.35 -13.24 13.78
N GLU A 1010 -20.13 -13.87 12.89
CA GLU A 1010 -20.83 -15.12 13.22
C GLU A 1010 -19.83 -16.25 13.52
N ALA A 1011 -18.79 -16.35 12.71
CA ALA A 1011 -17.73 -17.33 12.91
C ALA A 1011 -17.02 -17.12 14.26
N GLN A 1012 -16.76 -15.86 14.64
CA GLN A 1012 -16.17 -15.52 15.93
C GLN A 1012 -17.09 -15.88 17.11
N ARG A 1013 -18.38 -15.58 17.01
CA ARG A 1013 -19.36 -15.89 18.07
C ARG A 1013 -19.54 -17.39 18.29
N ILE A 1014 -19.49 -18.20 17.23
CA ILE A 1014 -19.49 -19.68 17.36
C ILE A 1014 -18.24 -20.17 18.10
N LYS A 1015 -17.07 -19.57 17.83
CA LYS A 1015 -15.84 -19.89 18.56
C LYS A 1015 -15.91 -19.49 20.02
N LEU A 1016 -16.46 -18.31 20.31
CA LEU A 1016 -16.72 -17.85 21.67
C LEU A 1016 -17.65 -18.83 22.39
N ALA A 1017 -18.78 -19.21 21.79
CA ALA A 1017 -19.71 -20.19 22.36
C ALA A 1017 -19.02 -21.52 22.69
N LYS A 1018 -18.13 -22.02 21.81
CA LYS A 1018 -17.34 -23.22 22.08
C LYS A 1018 -16.41 -23.05 23.29
N GLY A 1019 -15.69 -21.92 23.37
CA GLY A 1019 -14.79 -21.63 24.49
C GLY A 1019 -15.51 -21.40 25.82
N LEU A 1020 -16.75 -20.93 25.79
CA LEU A 1020 -17.64 -20.75 26.94
C LEU A 1020 -18.25 -22.07 27.44
N CYS A 1021 -18.38 -23.07 26.57
CA CYS A 1021 -18.90 -24.39 26.95
C CYS A 1021 -17.86 -25.27 27.66
N ASP A 1022 -16.58 -24.86 27.67
CA ASP A 1022 -15.50 -25.58 28.33
C ASP A 1022 -15.58 -25.40 29.86
N GLU A 1023 -15.38 -26.45 30.64
CA GLU A 1023 -15.59 -26.41 32.11
C GLU A 1023 -14.43 -25.75 32.88
N LYS A 1024 -13.35 -25.38 32.18
CA LYS A 1024 -12.12 -24.78 32.75
C LYS A 1024 -12.05 -23.27 32.54
N THR A 1025 -13.08 -22.55 32.97
CA THR A 1025 -13.16 -21.08 32.82
C THR A 1025 -12.37 -20.33 33.90
N GLN A 1026 -12.21 -20.93 35.08
CA GLN A 1026 -11.50 -20.32 36.20
C GLN A 1026 -10.00 -20.16 35.88
N ASP A 1027 -9.47 -18.95 36.13
CA ASP A 1027 -8.09 -18.55 35.84
C ASP A 1027 -7.65 -18.70 34.37
N ALA A 1028 -8.62 -18.80 33.44
CA ALA A 1028 -8.35 -18.84 32.01
C ALA A 1028 -8.23 -17.43 31.43
N ILE A 1029 -7.44 -17.28 30.36
CA ILE A 1029 -7.34 -16.02 29.60
C ILE A 1029 -8.08 -16.17 28.27
N TYR A 1030 -9.04 -15.28 28.02
CA TYR A 1030 -9.74 -15.16 26.74
C TYR A 1030 -9.24 -13.93 26.00
N ILE A 1031 -8.78 -14.10 24.76
CA ILE A 1031 -8.38 -13.01 23.87
C ILE A 1031 -9.39 -12.93 22.73
N LEU A 1032 -10.08 -11.80 22.60
CA LEU A 1032 -11.09 -11.56 21.57
C LEU A 1032 -10.63 -10.42 20.66
N ASP A 1033 -10.62 -10.66 19.35
CA ASP A 1033 -10.15 -9.68 18.34
C ASP A 1033 -11.36 -9.02 17.65
N GLU A 1034 -11.68 -7.78 18.02
CA GLU A 1034 -12.83 -6.99 17.57
C GLU A 1034 -14.20 -7.72 17.68
N PRO A 1035 -14.59 -8.21 18.87
CA PRO A 1035 -15.79 -9.03 19.02
C PRO A 1035 -17.11 -8.28 18.77
N THR A 1036 -17.11 -6.94 18.72
CA THR A 1036 -18.31 -6.15 18.38
C THR A 1036 -18.56 -6.04 16.88
N THR A 1037 -17.69 -6.62 16.06
CA THR A 1037 -17.75 -6.51 14.61
C THR A 1037 -19.07 -7.05 14.04
N GLY A 1038 -19.80 -6.19 13.31
CA GLY A 1038 -21.08 -6.52 12.66
C GLY A 1038 -22.23 -6.78 13.64
N LEU A 1039 -22.14 -6.27 14.87
CA LEU A 1039 -23.22 -6.32 15.85
C LEU A 1039 -23.95 -4.98 15.95
N HIS A 1040 -25.27 -5.07 16.11
CA HIS A 1040 -26.10 -3.94 16.50
C HIS A 1040 -25.88 -3.60 17.99
N ASP A 1041 -26.13 -2.35 18.40
CA ASP A 1041 -25.90 -1.86 19.76
C ASP A 1041 -26.58 -2.71 20.85
N GLU A 1042 -27.77 -3.26 20.55
CA GLU A 1042 -28.47 -4.17 21.46
C GLU A 1042 -27.75 -5.52 21.65
N ASP A 1043 -27.12 -6.04 20.61
CA ASP A 1043 -26.37 -7.30 20.68
C ASP A 1043 -25.01 -7.09 21.33
N ILE A 1044 -24.41 -5.90 21.19
CA ILE A 1044 -23.21 -5.50 21.93
C ILE A 1044 -23.48 -5.55 23.43
N LYS A 1045 -24.64 -5.04 23.89
CA LYS A 1045 -25.03 -5.10 25.31
C LYS A 1045 -25.10 -6.54 25.83
N LYS A 1046 -25.68 -7.47 25.06
CA LYS A 1046 -25.74 -8.90 25.41
C LYS A 1046 -24.35 -9.52 25.49
N LEU A 1047 -23.48 -9.21 24.52
CA LEU A 1047 -22.10 -9.67 24.52
C LEU A 1047 -21.34 -9.18 25.75
N VAL A 1048 -21.42 -7.88 26.06
CA VAL A 1048 -20.78 -7.29 27.25
C VAL A 1048 -21.22 -8.00 28.53
N TYR A 1049 -22.52 -8.33 28.65
CA TYR A 1049 -23.03 -9.09 29.79
C TYR A 1049 -22.33 -10.44 29.95
N ILE A 1050 -22.16 -11.20 28.84
CA ILE A 1050 -21.47 -12.49 28.84
C ILE A 1050 -19.99 -12.34 29.20
N LEU A 1051 -19.32 -11.30 28.69
CA LEU A 1051 -17.91 -11.05 29.02
C LEU A 1051 -17.71 -10.70 30.50
N LYS A 1052 -18.65 -9.95 31.10
CA LYS A 1052 -18.65 -9.65 32.53
C LYS A 1052 -18.96 -10.88 33.38
N GLU A 1053 -19.84 -11.76 32.91
CA GLU A 1053 -20.10 -13.04 33.59
C GLU A 1053 -18.84 -13.92 33.62
N LEU A 1054 -18.07 -13.96 32.52
CA LEU A 1054 -16.77 -14.64 32.49
C LEU A 1054 -15.78 -14.07 33.50
N THR A 1055 -15.63 -12.75 33.56
CA THR A 1055 -14.68 -12.12 34.48
C THR A 1055 -15.09 -12.30 35.94
N ASN A 1056 -16.39 -12.24 36.24
CA ASN A 1056 -16.92 -12.54 37.57
C ASN A 1056 -16.67 -13.99 38.00
N ASN A 1057 -16.61 -14.93 37.05
CA ASN A 1057 -16.25 -16.32 37.30
C ASN A 1057 -14.72 -16.56 37.39
N GLY A 1058 -13.92 -15.48 37.43
CA GLY A 1058 -12.47 -15.53 37.63
C GLY A 1058 -11.63 -15.54 36.35
N ALA A 1059 -12.25 -15.54 35.17
CA ALA A 1059 -11.52 -15.50 33.90
C ALA A 1059 -10.95 -14.09 33.62
N THR A 1060 -9.83 -14.03 32.91
CA THR A 1060 -9.30 -12.76 32.38
C THR A 1060 -9.73 -12.61 30.94
N VAL A 1061 -10.32 -11.47 30.57
CA VAL A 1061 -10.81 -11.24 29.20
C VAL A 1061 -10.06 -10.04 28.61
N ILE A 1062 -9.32 -10.26 27.53
CA ILE A 1062 -8.60 -9.24 26.78
C ILE A 1062 -9.33 -9.04 25.46
N VAL A 1063 -9.77 -7.81 25.19
CA VAL A 1063 -10.49 -7.44 23.97
C VAL A 1063 -9.70 -6.40 23.20
N ILE A 1064 -9.41 -6.67 21.93
CA ILE A 1064 -8.89 -5.67 21.01
C ILE A 1064 -10.11 -5.01 20.38
N GLU A 1065 -10.36 -3.73 20.64
CA GLU A 1065 -11.65 -3.13 20.29
C GLU A 1065 -11.55 -1.63 20.01
N HIS A 1066 -12.52 -1.15 19.23
CA HIS A 1066 -12.69 0.25 18.85
C HIS A 1066 -14.07 0.79 19.24
N ASN A 1067 -15.03 -0.08 19.55
CA ASN A 1067 -16.38 0.32 19.89
C ASN A 1067 -16.48 0.96 21.29
N PRO A 1068 -16.96 2.21 21.42
CA PRO A 1068 -17.07 2.90 22.71
C PRO A 1068 -17.96 2.18 23.73
N LEU A 1069 -19.06 1.55 23.29
CA LEU A 1069 -20.00 0.86 24.19
C LEU A 1069 -19.36 -0.29 24.95
N LEU A 1070 -18.39 -0.97 24.33
CA LEU A 1070 -17.64 -2.04 24.99
C LEU A 1070 -16.46 -1.49 25.80
N ILE A 1071 -15.75 -0.49 25.28
CA ILE A 1071 -14.59 0.13 25.95
C ILE A 1071 -15.00 0.71 27.31
N GLN A 1072 -16.13 1.41 27.39
CA GLN A 1072 -16.68 1.97 28.63
C GLN A 1072 -17.01 0.91 29.70
N GLN A 1073 -17.14 -0.34 29.30
CA GLN A 1073 -17.51 -1.43 30.20
C GLN A 1073 -16.29 -2.21 30.67
N GLY A 1074 -15.10 -1.91 30.13
CA GLY A 1074 -13.82 -2.47 30.55
C GLY A 1074 -13.34 -1.94 31.89
N ASP A 1075 -12.55 -2.76 32.58
CA ASP A 1075 -11.93 -2.40 33.87
C ASP A 1075 -10.56 -1.73 33.65
N TRP A 1076 -9.79 -2.20 32.66
CA TRP A 1076 -8.43 -1.74 32.39
C TRP A 1076 -8.25 -1.43 30.91
N ILE A 1077 -7.47 -0.40 30.58
CA ILE A 1077 -7.22 -0.01 29.19
C ILE A 1077 -5.72 0.02 28.87
N ILE A 1078 -5.38 -0.35 27.63
CA ILE A 1078 -4.07 -0.16 27.03
C ILE A 1078 -4.26 0.52 25.67
N GLU A 1079 -3.78 1.74 25.53
CA GLU A 1079 -3.83 2.51 24.29
C GLU A 1079 -2.49 2.44 23.55
N MET A 1080 -2.51 1.89 22.34
CA MET A 1080 -1.36 1.78 21.44
C MET A 1080 -1.31 2.94 20.45
N GLY A 1081 -0.13 3.47 20.16
CA GLY A 1081 0.01 4.59 19.23
C GLY A 1081 1.40 5.23 19.26
N PRO A 1082 1.52 6.56 19.02
CA PRO A 1082 0.45 7.51 18.68
C PRO A 1082 -0.07 7.39 17.23
N GLN A 1083 0.72 6.81 16.32
CA GLN A 1083 0.32 6.53 14.93
C GLN A 1083 0.45 5.03 14.59
N GLY A 1084 0.22 4.67 13.32
CA GLY A 1084 0.45 3.33 12.80
C GLY A 1084 1.85 3.15 12.19
N GLY A 1085 2.26 1.89 11.98
CA GLY A 1085 3.51 1.57 11.30
C GLY A 1085 4.75 1.93 12.12
N ASP A 1086 5.78 2.48 11.48
CA ASP A 1086 7.08 2.79 12.10
C ASP A 1086 7.00 3.88 13.18
N LEU A 1087 6.01 4.77 13.07
CA LEU A 1087 5.71 5.86 14.00
C LEU A 1087 4.81 5.40 15.17
N GLY A 1088 4.35 4.15 15.16
CA GLY A 1088 3.61 3.51 16.23
C GLY A 1088 4.47 2.58 17.09
N GLY A 1089 3.81 1.68 17.82
CA GLY A 1089 4.47 0.66 18.63
C GLY A 1089 4.84 1.10 20.05
N TYR A 1090 4.27 2.20 20.53
CA TYR A 1090 4.37 2.68 21.91
C TYR A 1090 3.03 2.52 22.64
N VAL A 1091 3.10 2.43 23.97
CA VAL A 1091 1.94 2.57 24.85
C VAL A 1091 1.75 4.07 25.12
N VAL A 1092 0.63 4.62 24.64
CA VAL A 1092 0.26 6.03 24.82
C VAL A 1092 -0.30 6.25 26.22
N ARG A 1093 -1.20 5.36 26.65
CA ARG A 1093 -1.85 5.35 27.97
C ARG A 1093 -2.13 3.93 28.42
N GLU A 1094 -2.08 3.69 29.73
CA GLU A 1094 -2.59 2.47 30.34
C GLU A 1094 -3.05 2.74 31.77
N GLY A 1095 -4.08 2.05 32.24
CA GLY A 1095 -4.59 2.21 33.60
C GLY A 1095 -6.02 1.72 33.79
N TRP A 1096 -6.57 1.97 35.00
CA TRP A 1096 -7.96 1.67 35.34
C TRP A 1096 -8.91 2.64 34.64
N LEU A 1097 -9.94 2.12 33.97
CA LEU A 1097 -11.00 2.91 33.36
C LEU A 1097 -11.96 3.43 34.44
N GLN A 1098 -12.40 4.68 34.33
CA GLN A 1098 -13.27 5.35 35.31
C GLN A 1098 -14.74 5.40 34.92
#